data_AF-A0A1I5CEL4-F1
#
_entry.id   AF-A0A1I5CEL4-F1
#
_cell.length_a   1.000
_cell.length_b   1.000
_cell.length_c   1.000
_cell.angle_alpha   90.00
_cell.angle_beta   90.00
_cell.angle_gamma   90.00
#
_symmetry.space_group_name_H-M   'P 1'
#
loop_
_entity.id
_entity.type
_entity.pdbx_description
1 polymer ?
#
loop_
_entity_poly.entity_id
_entity_poly.type
_entity_poly.pdbx_seq_one_letter_code
_entity_poly.pdbx_strand_id
1 'polypeptide(L)'
;MLFSSVAAVAAHSSDSSDGPIKQSPIKLAATKAGTLTPVVAVEARAEWVRDRAIPEATAARVEQAQNGIAYLLTDEQYRTRADGHDDWFRSSSKVTNRSGLESAGQIAVTYNPSFESIALNFVHLIRDGKVIDLTRETQFRVVERESDLDDGIVSGTLKAIGNLRDVRVGDIVDYATTVHTSTRLWPNHAFYHFSQRYSDPLAVRAIRLVWPTGMTPSYKAINSDIAFSTSKTAEGTEWEWIAQDPPAVRGEDAVPPTAFQWGRVDVSTMKEWSEVARWAIGLYQGDDSLPANFAARLDAIAAAWPKPGDRLTEAMRYVQDNVRYVGEELDEGSYVPRRPKIVIERGYGDCKDKSLLLAVALRHLGIDAVPALVTTRAGERLPDRLPSALEFDHVIVRAVIDGKPIWVDATGAHRGGRGVTITPSDLGYALPIRAGQVALERIDGFGERAGRMTVLERFTIDEAASVALTLRVETRFTGARADTTRASWAASSPRKLADGNLDFYRQRFPGLIESRPLELGDDRDGNVLTMVESYTLPHEAFVKANLGTKLVTRAYAVQGILPDRQANPRMQPLGLTDHIVNDQTIELHITDRVLEGLADIDTRAGPVTFFRHTSKVPDGLRIDYRITTGDRSEVTAAEAGPIYGLSDQLKDENGIEFHLDKAARSSATPVGIDVATWTAIKADMEKVVALTQKEDQPSRLEALSLLAVAFAKVAHPSPAAGLMDGIKGAILAELRRPQVALAALRSATGQYNGNPTVYRLWIGYELDLGTGETVAQAMRRTSKVQPEVIASLDPQYTRLALQKAQALPAEKREAVRGDICIALAEGGWQQAPRTSFGNAMLGCAITAHSLRGELTEARALLAKAPATDTLVTLAIDRRHRALWPDVDRFGQDGFRKSLELESARATTAVAAAPGNYETVMTRMQTLRALGRFEEALAAGKALASDKAKVEVAGSDGFWLVNEYAYDLRAIGRMDDAIAAIDSVLSLGTDRYPELVSLAINRAEMLIAAGRYQAGLDSLAEVEKHPEQISAYGMTWIWANQACAMHGLGRPDDAEAMEVKLATKPSDNWSAVTAAATCRNDSQAIADLLIARLRDDDARSAAIGLFIGFAVPEAHTPSETLRRDALTRARAMPAVQAEFAKYGRTIRYAGTIQGWNDY
;
A
#
# COMPACT_ATOMS: atom_id res chain seq x y z
N MET A 1 -8.34 9.93 -33.63
CA MET A 1 -9.00 11.05 -32.90
C MET A 1 -10.51 10.97 -33.11
N LEU A 2 -11.29 11.72 -32.30
CA LEU A 2 -12.77 11.88 -32.31
C LEU A 2 -13.55 10.71 -31.65
N PHE A 3 -14.36 10.82 -30.59
CA PHE A 3 -14.74 11.86 -29.63
C PHE A 3 -14.64 11.23 -28.23
N SER A 4 -14.00 11.90 -27.26
CA SER A 4 -14.11 11.53 -25.84
C SER A 4 -14.80 12.67 -25.10
N SER A 5 -15.90 12.33 -24.45
CA SER A 5 -16.73 13.21 -23.63
C SER A 5 -15.94 13.82 -22.47
N VAL A 6 -16.33 15.06 -22.16
CA VAL A 6 -15.80 15.98 -21.16
C VAL A 6 -15.79 15.37 -19.75
N ALA A 7 -14.62 15.35 -19.08
CA ALA A 7 -14.48 15.47 -17.63
C ALA A 7 -13.01 15.77 -17.21
N ALA A 8 -12.85 16.70 -16.26
CA ALA A 8 -11.67 17.08 -15.46
C ALA A 8 -10.50 17.85 -16.15
N VAL A 9 -10.53 19.18 -16.04
CA VAL A 9 -9.35 20.05 -16.16
C VAL A 9 -8.85 20.39 -14.75
N ALA A 10 -7.67 19.91 -14.38
CA ALA A 10 -6.93 20.37 -13.21
C ALA A 10 -6.10 21.61 -13.59
N ALA A 11 -6.25 22.67 -12.79
CA ALA A 11 -5.53 23.93 -12.96
C ALA A 11 -4.08 23.80 -12.49
N HIS A 12 -3.11 24.17 -13.32
CA HIS A 12 -1.76 24.56 -12.90
C HIS A 12 -1.41 25.90 -13.56
N SER A 13 -1.28 26.93 -12.73
CA SER A 13 -0.76 28.25 -13.08
C SER A 13 0.77 28.27 -12.94
N SER A 14 1.48 28.77 -13.94
CA SER A 14 2.80 29.36 -13.72
C SER A 14 3.03 30.52 -14.69
N ASP A 15 3.15 31.69 -14.08
CA ASP A 15 3.59 32.96 -14.66
C ASP A 15 4.99 32.83 -15.27
N SER A 16 5.21 33.39 -16.46
CA SER A 16 6.48 34.05 -16.78
C SER A 16 6.29 35.03 -17.94
N SER A 17 6.49 36.30 -17.61
CA SER A 17 6.64 37.43 -18.50
C SER A 17 8.00 37.38 -19.21
N ASP A 18 8.04 37.62 -20.52
CA ASP A 18 9.11 38.43 -21.13
C ASP A 18 8.75 38.92 -22.55
N GLY A 19 9.24 40.13 -22.86
CA GLY A 19 8.74 41.05 -23.89
C GLY A 19 9.13 40.78 -25.36
N PRO A 20 8.71 41.68 -26.28
CA PRO A 20 8.53 41.36 -27.69
C PRO A 20 9.75 41.70 -28.56
N ILE A 21 10.17 40.80 -29.44
CA ILE A 21 11.11 41.10 -30.53
C ILE A 21 10.31 41.23 -31.83
N LYS A 22 10.29 42.46 -32.36
CA LYS A 22 9.75 42.81 -33.69
C LYS A 22 10.68 42.28 -34.78
N GLN A 23 10.18 41.44 -35.69
CA GLN A 23 10.71 41.33 -37.06
C GLN A 23 9.56 41.24 -38.05
N SER A 24 9.63 42.09 -39.08
CA SER A 24 8.61 42.29 -40.11
C SER A 24 8.59 41.14 -41.13
N PRO A 25 7.40 40.72 -41.63
CA PRO A 25 7.29 39.65 -42.62
C PRO A 25 7.53 40.13 -44.05
N ILE A 26 8.26 39.32 -44.82
CA ILE A 26 8.40 39.43 -46.27
C ILE A 26 7.11 38.93 -46.93
N LYS A 27 6.54 39.74 -47.83
CA LYS A 27 5.33 39.42 -48.62
C LYS A 27 5.64 38.37 -49.68
N LEU A 28 4.98 37.20 -49.63
CA LEU A 28 4.64 36.42 -50.81
C LEU A 28 3.13 36.56 -51.07
N ALA A 29 2.78 36.95 -52.29
CA ALA A 29 1.41 37.12 -52.73
C ALA A 29 0.77 35.76 -53.04
N ALA A 30 -0.26 35.39 -52.28
CA ALA A 30 -1.19 34.30 -52.61
C ALA A 30 -2.49 34.88 -53.17
N THR A 31 -2.89 34.36 -54.33
CA THR A 31 -4.14 34.60 -55.05
C THR A 31 -5.37 34.28 -54.18
N LYS A 32 -6.36 35.18 -54.20
CA LYS A 32 -7.65 35.08 -53.51
C LYS A 32 -8.47 33.86 -53.96
N ALA A 33 -8.52 32.82 -53.14
CA ALA A 33 -9.77 32.11 -52.86
C ALA A 33 -10.30 32.70 -51.53
N GLY A 34 -11.57 33.13 -51.50
CA GLY A 34 -12.15 33.72 -50.31
C GLY A 34 -12.26 32.68 -49.20
N THR A 35 -11.34 32.67 -48.25
CA THR A 35 -11.47 31.95 -46.99
C THR A 35 -12.58 32.62 -46.19
N LEU A 36 -13.79 32.06 -46.27
CA LEU A 36 -14.80 32.30 -45.25
C LEU A 36 -14.19 31.81 -43.93
N THR A 37 -14.01 32.71 -42.97
CA THR A 37 -13.66 32.31 -41.60
C THR A 37 -14.67 31.26 -41.15
N PRO A 38 -14.26 30.11 -40.62
CA PRO A 38 -15.21 29.10 -40.15
C PRO A 38 -16.13 29.73 -39.10
N VAL A 39 -17.44 29.74 -39.37
CA VAL A 39 -18.47 30.31 -38.48
C VAL A 39 -19.40 29.18 -38.05
N VAL A 40 -19.81 29.18 -36.78
CA VAL A 40 -20.93 28.35 -36.33
C VAL A 40 -22.21 28.98 -36.83
N ALA A 41 -22.88 28.33 -37.78
CA ALA A 41 -24.15 28.81 -38.33
C ALA A 41 -25.26 28.68 -37.28
N VAL A 42 -26.30 29.51 -37.36
CA VAL A 42 -27.53 29.30 -36.58
C VAL A 42 -28.58 28.73 -37.52
N GLU A 43 -29.00 27.49 -37.26
CA GLU A 43 -29.93 26.77 -38.13
C GLU A 43 -31.17 26.30 -37.36
N ALA A 44 -32.32 26.31 -38.03
CA ALA A 44 -33.51 25.70 -37.43
C ALA A 44 -33.29 24.19 -37.25
N ARG A 45 -33.90 23.61 -36.21
CA ARG A 45 -33.92 22.15 -36.03
C ARG A 45 -34.52 21.48 -37.27
N ALA A 46 -33.80 20.54 -37.86
CA ALA A 46 -34.25 19.82 -39.05
C ALA A 46 -35.45 18.89 -38.76
N GLU A 47 -36.29 18.65 -39.77
CA GLU A 47 -37.52 17.85 -39.63
C GLU A 47 -37.28 16.38 -39.27
N TRP A 48 -36.14 15.82 -39.65
CA TRP A 48 -35.79 14.42 -39.37
C TRP A 48 -35.45 14.16 -37.89
N VAL A 49 -35.14 15.22 -37.13
CA VAL A 49 -34.76 15.15 -35.71
C VAL A 49 -36.01 14.92 -34.86
N ARG A 50 -35.98 13.88 -34.02
CA ARG A 50 -37.08 13.56 -33.11
C ARG A 50 -36.93 14.33 -31.80
N ASP A 51 -37.85 15.26 -31.51
CA ASP A 51 -37.75 16.02 -30.26
C ASP A 51 -38.04 15.15 -29.02
N ARG A 52 -37.40 15.50 -27.90
CA ARG A 52 -37.59 14.83 -26.61
C ARG A 52 -37.84 15.85 -25.51
N ALA A 53 -38.77 15.51 -24.62
CA ALA A 53 -39.05 16.33 -23.45
C ALA A 53 -37.86 16.27 -22.47
N ILE A 54 -37.54 17.40 -21.85
CA ILE A 54 -36.54 17.47 -20.78
C ILE A 54 -37.16 16.84 -19.52
N PRO A 55 -36.55 15.80 -18.94
CA PRO A 55 -37.03 15.23 -17.68
C PRO A 55 -36.98 16.23 -16.52
N GLU A 56 -37.87 16.08 -15.55
CA GLU A 56 -37.86 16.92 -14.35
C GLU A 56 -36.58 16.73 -13.53
N ALA A 57 -35.98 17.84 -13.07
CA ALA A 57 -34.84 17.81 -12.16
C ALA A 57 -35.27 17.53 -10.71
N THR A 58 -35.65 16.28 -10.41
CA THR A 58 -36.09 15.83 -9.09
C THR A 58 -35.04 16.10 -8.00
N ALA A 59 -35.49 16.22 -6.75
CA ALA A 59 -34.59 16.44 -5.59
C ALA A 59 -33.50 15.36 -5.49
N ALA A 60 -33.86 14.09 -5.69
CA ALA A 60 -32.90 12.98 -5.67
C ALA A 60 -31.81 13.13 -6.74
N ARG A 61 -32.15 13.61 -7.95
CA ARG A 61 -31.16 13.79 -9.02
C ARG A 61 -30.24 15.00 -8.77
N VAL A 62 -30.78 16.05 -8.17
CA VAL A 62 -30.00 17.21 -7.74
C VAL A 62 -29.04 16.84 -6.61
N GLU A 63 -29.47 15.99 -5.68
CA GLU A 63 -28.63 15.47 -4.59
C GLU A 63 -27.46 14.62 -5.11
N GLN A 64 -27.69 13.84 -6.16
CA GLN A 64 -26.66 13.01 -6.80
C GLN A 64 -25.79 13.75 -7.84
N ALA A 65 -25.96 15.07 -7.99
CA ALA A 65 -25.20 15.88 -8.92
C ALA A 65 -23.69 15.85 -8.62
N GLN A 66 -22.87 15.58 -9.63
CA GLN A 66 -21.42 15.65 -9.50
C GLN A 66 -20.89 16.95 -10.09
N ASN A 67 -19.85 17.51 -9.48
CA ASN A 67 -19.21 18.76 -9.91
C ASN A 67 -20.16 19.95 -10.12
N GLY A 68 -21.33 19.93 -9.46
CA GLY A 68 -22.35 20.97 -9.55
C GLY A 68 -23.31 20.86 -10.72
N ILE A 69 -23.33 19.74 -11.45
CA ILE A 69 -24.20 19.51 -12.60
C ILE A 69 -25.09 18.29 -12.36
N ALA A 70 -26.39 18.44 -12.57
CA ALA A 70 -27.32 17.32 -12.69
C ALA A 70 -27.72 17.15 -14.18
N TYR A 71 -27.31 16.07 -14.82
CA TYR A 71 -27.64 15.81 -16.22
C TYR A 71 -29.08 15.29 -16.37
N LEU A 72 -29.86 15.94 -17.23
CA LEU A 72 -31.27 15.63 -17.47
C LEU A 72 -31.46 14.89 -18.79
N LEU A 73 -30.82 15.36 -19.86
CA LEU A 73 -30.98 14.75 -21.18
C LEU A 73 -29.64 14.75 -21.91
N THR A 74 -29.30 13.60 -22.47
CA THR A 74 -28.32 13.47 -23.55
C THR A 74 -28.98 12.72 -24.69
N ASP A 75 -29.15 13.40 -25.82
CA ASP A 75 -29.82 12.84 -27.00
C ASP A 75 -28.92 13.01 -28.22
N GLU A 76 -28.52 11.88 -28.81
CA GLU A 76 -27.64 11.79 -29.97
C GLU A 76 -28.44 11.20 -31.13
N GLN A 77 -28.54 11.93 -32.24
CA GLN A 77 -29.26 11.46 -33.42
C GLN A 77 -28.39 11.61 -34.66
N TYR A 78 -28.31 10.53 -35.44
CA TYR A 78 -27.44 10.42 -36.60
C TYR A 78 -28.30 10.18 -37.83
N ARG A 79 -28.11 10.97 -38.89
CA ARG A 79 -28.73 10.72 -40.20
C ARG A 79 -27.66 10.47 -41.24
N THR A 80 -27.58 9.24 -41.72
CA THR A 80 -26.64 8.88 -42.79
C THR A 80 -27.19 9.29 -44.16
N ARG A 81 -26.31 9.81 -45.03
CA ARG A 81 -26.59 10.16 -46.43
C ARG A 81 -25.60 9.46 -47.35
N ALA A 82 -25.78 9.60 -48.67
CA ALA A 82 -24.85 9.03 -49.65
C ALA A 82 -23.49 9.75 -49.68
N ASP A 83 -23.45 11.02 -49.28
CA ASP A 83 -22.29 11.91 -49.33
C ASP A 83 -21.70 12.24 -47.94
N GLY A 84 -22.20 11.61 -46.87
CA GLY A 84 -21.78 11.86 -45.49
C GLY A 84 -22.87 11.60 -44.47
N HIS A 85 -22.89 12.38 -43.37
CA HIS A 85 -23.86 12.22 -42.27
C HIS A 85 -24.16 13.55 -41.55
N ASP A 86 -25.26 13.61 -40.81
CA ASP A 86 -25.61 14.69 -39.89
C ASP A 86 -25.68 14.15 -38.48
N ASP A 87 -24.93 14.78 -37.57
CA ASP A 87 -24.84 14.39 -36.17
C ASP A 87 -25.49 15.48 -35.33
N TRP A 88 -26.70 15.22 -34.88
CA TRP A 88 -27.41 16.10 -33.98
C TRP A 88 -27.16 15.67 -32.53
N PHE A 89 -26.77 16.64 -31.70
CA PHE A 89 -26.51 16.44 -30.28
C PHE A 89 -27.30 17.45 -29.46
N ARG A 90 -27.98 16.99 -28.41
CA ARG A 90 -28.60 17.85 -27.39
C ARG A 90 -28.18 17.44 -26.00
N SER A 91 -27.84 18.44 -25.19
CA SER A 91 -27.58 18.28 -23.77
C SER A 91 -28.47 19.23 -22.96
N SER A 92 -29.11 18.69 -21.93
CA SER A 92 -29.83 19.46 -20.92
C SER A 92 -29.32 19.13 -19.53
N SER A 93 -28.95 20.14 -18.76
CA SER A 93 -28.38 19.96 -17.42
C SER A 93 -28.75 21.09 -16.46
N LYS A 94 -28.98 20.75 -15.18
CA LYS A 94 -29.28 21.73 -14.13
C LYS A 94 -28.02 22.11 -13.36
N VAL A 95 -27.81 23.41 -13.19
CA VAL A 95 -26.72 23.96 -12.37
C VAL A 95 -27.11 23.89 -10.90
N THR A 96 -26.38 23.11 -10.10
CA THR A 96 -26.72 22.88 -8.68
C THR A 96 -25.85 23.68 -7.71
N ASN A 97 -24.65 24.08 -8.11
CA ASN A 97 -23.76 24.91 -7.28
C ASN A 97 -22.75 25.73 -8.12
N ARG A 98 -21.81 26.42 -7.43
CA ARG A 98 -20.81 27.29 -8.05
C ARG A 98 -19.84 26.56 -8.99
N SER A 99 -19.46 25.31 -8.72
CA SER A 99 -18.60 24.52 -9.61
C SER A 99 -19.31 24.26 -10.95
N GLY A 100 -20.58 23.86 -10.88
CA GLY A 100 -21.38 23.63 -12.08
C GLY A 100 -21.65 24.91 -12.88
N LEU A 101 -21.68 26.06 -12.20
CA LEU A 101 -21.83 27.34 -12.88
C LEU A 101 -20.64 27.63 -13.82
N GLU A 102 -19.41 27.27 -13.44
CA GLU A 102 -18.24 27.44 -14.31
C GLU A 102 -18.31 26.53 -15.54
N SER A 103 -18.76 25.28 -15.39
CA SER A 103 -18.83 24.32 -16.51
C SER A 103 -20.03 24.55 -17.43
N ALA A 104 -21.23 24.79 -16.88
CA ALA A 104 -22.45 25.03 -17.67
C ALA A 104 -22.46 26.40 -18.38
N GLY A 105 -21.60 27.32 -17.97
CA GLY A 105 -21.45 28.64 -18.59
C GLY A 105 -20.79 28.62 -19.96
N GLN A 106 -20.33 27.46 -20.45
CA GLN A 106 -19.61 27.34 -21.73
C GLN A 106 -20.11 26.16 -22.55
N ILE A 107 -20.36 26.41 -23.84
CA ILE A 107 -20.59 25.40 -24.87
C ILE A 107 -19.32 25.28 -25.70
N ALA A 108 -18.84 24.05 -25.91
CA ALA A 108 -17.68 23.79 -26.73
C ALA A 108 -17.93 22.63 -27.69
N VAL A 109 -17.62 22.82 -28.96
CA VAL A 109 -17.74 21.81 -30.02
C VAL A 109 -16.44 21.75 -30.81
N THR A 110 -15.96 20.54 -31.09
CA THR A 110 -14.74 20.28 -31.85
C THR A 110 -15.12 19.67 -33.20
N TYR A 111 -14.50 20.10 -34.29
CA TYR A 111 -14.80 19.64 -35.65
C TYR A 111 -13.62 19.88 -36.61
N ASN A 112 -13.61 19.15 -37.72
CA ASN A 112 -12.67 19.36 -38.83
C ASN A 112 -13.32 20.17 -39.96
N PRO A 113 -12.95 21.45 -40.16
CA PRO A 113 -13.58 22.33 -41.13
C PRO A 113 -13.39 21.90 -42.60
N SER A 114 -12.52 20.94 -42.87
CA SER A 114 -12.22 20.41 -44.21
C SER A 114 -13.39 19.63 -44.80
N PHE A 115 -14.15 18.93 -43.94
CA PHE A 115 -15.28 18.09 -44.34
C PHE A 115 -16.47 18.19 -43.38
N GLU A 116 -16.35 18.95 -42.28
CA GLU A 116 -17.41 19.18 -41.30
C GLU A 116 -17.77 20.66 -41.21
N SER A 117 -19.06 20.94 -40.96
CA SER A 117 -19.53 22.26 -40.56
C SER A 117 -20.44 22.13 -39.33
N ILE A 118 -20.45 23.14 -38.46
CA ILE A 118 -21.27 23.13 -37.24
C ILE A 118 -22.39 24.15 -37.36
N ALA A 119 -23.59 23.72 -36.99
CA ALA A 119 -24.74 24.55 -36.73
C ALA A 119 -25.14 24.54 -35.25
N LEU A 120 -25.37 25.71 -34.67
CA LEU A 120 -26.11 25.87 -33.42
C LEU A 120 -27.61 25.84 -33.74
N ASN A 121 -28.35 24.90 -33.15
CA ASN A 121 -29.79 24.83 -33.35
C ASN A 121 -30.55 25.68 -32.35
N PHE A 122 -30.20 25.56 -31.06
CA PHE A 122 -30.72 26.44 -30.01
C PHE A 122 -29.83 26.45 -28.77
N VAL A 123 -29.95 27.52 -27.97
CA VAL A 123 -29.48 27.60 -26.58
C VAL A 123 -30.60 28.20 -25.73
N HIS A 124 -31.08 27.42 -24.78
CA HIS A 124 -32.13 27.81 -23.84
C HIS A 124 -31.60 27.80 -22.41
N LEU A 125 -31.92 28.86 -21.68
CA LEU A 125 -31.77 28.92 -20.23
C LEU A 125 -33.15 28.86 -19.60
N ILE A 126 -33.44 27.83 -18.81
CA ILE A 126 -34.74 27.65 -18.17
C ILE A 126 -34.61 28.02 -16.70
N ARG A 127 -35.27 29.12 -16.31
CA ARG A 127 -35.26 29.69 -14.96
C ARG A 127 -36.68 29.77 -14.43
N ASP A 128 -36.94 29.11 -13.29
CA ASP A 128 -38.27 29.07 -12.67
C ASP A 128 -39.39 28.66 -13.65
N GLY A 129 -39.08 27.70 -14.53
CA GLY A 129 -39.99 27.20 -15.57
C GLY A 129 -40.15 28.12 -16.81
N LYS A 130 -39.51 29.28 -16.84
CA LYS A 130 -39.52 30.19 -18.00
C LYS A 130 -38.30 29.93 -18.89
N VAL A 131 -38.54 29.79 -20.19
CA VAL A 131 -37.50 29.64 -21.21
C VAL A 131 -36.98 31.02 -21.62
N ILE A 132 -35.67 31.23 -21.50
CA ILE A 132 -34.94 32.37 -22.03
C ILE A 132 -34.12 31.85 -23.20
N ASP A 133 -34.45 32.29 -24.42
CA ASP A 133 -33.74 31.91 -25.63
C ASP A 133 -32.48 32.77 -25.81
N LEU A 134 -31.31 32.14 -25.73
CA LEU A 134 -29.99 32.75 -25.89
C LEU A 134 -29.35 32.40 -27.24
N THR A 135 -30.08 31.74 -28.14
CA THR A 135 -29.54 31.18 -29.40
C THR A 135 -28.85 32.24 -30.24
N ARG A 136 -29.52 33.38 -30.48
CA ARG A 136 -28.96 34.48 -31.29
C ARG A 136 -27.93 35.33 -30.55
N GLU A 137 -27.86 35.20 -29.24
CA GLU A 137 -26.96 35.98 -28.38
C GLU A 137 -25.65 35.24 -28.10
N THR A 138 -25.67 33.91 -28.22
CA THR A 138 -24.50 33.06 -28.00
C THR A 138 -23.55 33.18 -29.18
N GLN A 139 -22.46 33.91 -28.98
CA GLN A 139 -21.41 34.05 -29.98
C GLN A 139 -20.34 32.97 -29.77
N PHE A 140 -20.04 32.23 -30.84
CA PHE A 140 -18.94 31.28 -30.84
C PHE A 140 -17.66 31.94 -31.32
N ARG A 141 -16.60 31.77 -30.53
CA ARG A 141 -15.24 32.02 -30.97
C ARG A 141 -14.65 30.71 -31.45
N VAL A 142 -14.27 30.65 -32.71
CA VAL A 142 -13.53 29.52 -33.26
C VAL A 142 -12.05 29.75 -32.98
N VAL A 143 -11.42 28.76 -32.35
CA VAL A 143 -9.98 28.78 -32.07
C VAL A 143 -9.33 27.58 -32.72
N GLU A 144 -8.21 27.84 -33.38
CA GLU A 144 -7.28 26.81 -33.81
C GLU A 144 -6.49 26.37 -32.57
N ARG A 145 -6.64 25.11 -32.19
CA ARG A 145 -5.91 24.53 -31.07
C ARG A 145 -5.47 23.13 -31.47
N GLU A 146 -4.27 23.06 -32.01
CA GLU A 146 -3.59 21.80 -32.31
C GLU A 146 -3.09 21.20 -31.00
N SER A 147 -3.89 20.32 -30.40
CA SER A 147 -3.53 19.62 -29.15
C SER A 147 -2.29 18.75 -29.28
N ASP A 148 -1.98 18.32 -30.49
CA ASP A 148 -0.96 17.32 -30.80
C ASP A 148 0.22 17.94 -31.56
N LEU A 149 0.33 19.28 -31.54
CA LEU A 149 1.43 19.99 -32.20
C LEU A 149 2.79 19.68 -31.57
N ASP A 150 2.82 19.46 -30.26
CA ASP A 150 4.03 19.05 -29.53
C ASP A 150 4.53 17.67 -30.00
N ASP A 151 3.62 16.82 -30.51
CA ASP A 151 3.92 15.54 -31.16
C ASP A 151 4.21 15.69 -32.67
N GLY A 152 4.25 16.93 -33.18
CA GLY A 152 4.48 17.25 -34.58
C GLY A 152 3.29 16.95 -35.49
N ILE A 153 2.07 16.84 -34.92
CA ILE A 153 0.83 16.56 -35.64
C ILE A 153 0.03 17.86 -35.79
N VAL A 154 -0.42 18.12 -37.02
CA VAL A 154 -1.33 19.19 -37.39
C VAL A 154 -2.58 18.54 -37.94
N SER A 155 -3.62 18.50 -37.11
CA SER A 155 -4.89 17.84 -37.40
C SER A 155 -5.84 18.70 -38.26
N GLY A 156 -5.68 20.03 -38.21
CA GLY A 156 -6.63 20.98 -38.78
C GLY A 156 -7.94 21.08 -38.00
N THR A 157 -8.01 20.48 -36.82
CA THR A 157 -9.22 20.46 -36.00
C THR A 157 -9.42 21.81 -35.32
N LEU A 158 -10.64 22.35 -35.41
CA LEU A 158 -11.01 23.61 -34.77
C LEU A 158 -11.93 23.37 -33.58
N LYS A 159 -11.85 24.27 -32.60
CA LYS A 159 -12.75 24.28 -31.44
C LYS A 159 -13.60 25.55 -31.44
N ALA A 160 -14.91 25.39 -31.54
CA ALA A 160 -15.88 26.48 -31.38
C ALA A 160 -16.28 26.59 -29.90
N ILE A 161 -16.08 27.77 -29.30
CA ILE A 161 -16.36 28.03 -27.88
C ILE A 161 -17.36 29.18 -27.75
N GLY A 162 -18.53 28.90 -27.18
CA GLY A 162 -19.55 29.90 -26.86
C GLY A 162 -19.69 30.06 -25.34
N ASN A 163 -19.57 31.28 -24.84
CA ASN A 163 -19.82 31.58 -23.42
C ASN A 163 -21.26 32.07 -23.24
N LEU A 164 -21.98 31.47 -22.30
CA LEU A 164 -23.36 31.80 -21.99
C LEU A 164 -23.40 32.95 -20.97
N ARG A 165 -24.25 33.94 -21.24
CA ARG A 165 -24.46 35.07 -20.32
C ARG A 165 -25.49 34.73 -19.25
N ASP A 166 -25.33 35.32 -18.07
CA ASP A 166 -26.30 35.26 -16.97
C ASP A 166 -26.76 33.85 -16.58
N VAL A 167 -25.88 32.83 -16.66
CA VAL A 167 -26.16 31.52 -16.06
C VAL A 167 -26.09 31.65 -14.53
N ARG A 168 -27.04 31.03 -13.82
CA ARG A 168 -27.12 31.06 -12.35
C ARG A 168 -27.31 29.66 -11.79
N VAL A 169 -26.95 29.51 -10.51
CA VAL A 169 -27.30 28.31 -9.74
C VAL A 169 -28.82 28.18 -9.68
N GLY A 170 -29.33 27.00 -10.05
CA GLY A 170 -30.75 26.69 -10.15
C GLY A 170 -31.26 26.61 -11.60
N ASP A 171 -30.58 27.25 -12.55
CA ASP A 171 -30.98 27.26 -13.96
C ASP A 171 -30.77 25.88 -14.61
N ILE A 172 -31.54 25.58 -15.65
CA ILE A 172 -31.27 24.49 -16.58
C ILE A 172 -30.70 25.10 -17.87
N VAL A 173 -29.53 24.62 -18.29
CA VAL A 173 -28.94 24.92 -19.60
C VAL A 173 -29.29 23.79 -20.55
N ASP A 174 -30.00 24.11 -21.63
CA ASP A 174 -30.44 23.18 -22.67
C ASP A 174 -29.97 23.71 -24.03
N TYR A 175 -29.12 22.97 -24.73
CA TYR A 175 -28.63 23.39 -26.05
C TYR A 175 -28.56 22.22 -27.00
N ALA A 176 -28.63 22.52 -28.30
CA ALA A 176 -28.43 21.53 -29.35
C ALA A 176 -27.59 22.08 -30.50
N THR A 177 -26.78 21.20 -31.07
CA THR A 177 -25.90 21.46 -32.20
C THR A 177 -26.03 20.36 -33.25
N THR A 178 -25.84 20.70 -34.51
CA THR A 178 -25.72 19.74 -35.61
C THR A 178 -24.33 19.86 -36.23
N VAL A 179 -23.66 18.73 -36.42
CA VAL A 179 -22.44 18.65 -37.25
C VAL A 179 -22.82 18.03 -38.58
N HIS A 180 -22.58 18.75 -39.67
CA HIS A 180 -22.78 18.25 -41.03
C HIS A 180 -21.45 17.78 -41.59
N THR A 181 -21.33 16.48 -41.83
CA THR A 181 -20.14 15.86 -42.41
C THR A 181 -20.38 15.52 -43.86
N SER A 182 -19.48 15.92 -44.77
CA SER A 182 -19.47 15.50 -46.17
C SER A 182 -18.09 14.99 -46.57
N THR A 183 -17.98 13.72 -46.94
CA THR A 183 -16.70 13.08 -47.25
C THR A 183 -16.79 12.14 -48.44
N ARG A 184 -15.73 12.10 -49.24
CA ARG A 184 -15.57 11.16 -50.35
C ARG A 184 -14.66 9.98 -50.02
N LEU A 185 -14.11 9.93 -48.80
CA LEU A 185 -13.12 8.94 -48.41
C LEU A 185 -13.70 7.52 -48.48
N TRP A 186 -14.91 7.30 -47.99
CA TRP A 186 -15.58 5.99 -47.95
C TRP A 186 -16.99 6.07 -48.57
N PRO A 187 -17.12 6.12 -49.89
CA PRO A 187 -18.41 6.34 -50.54
C PRO A 187 -19.40 5.21 -50.20
N ASN A 188 -20.64 5.58 -49.90
CA ASN A 188 -21.74 4.67 -49.51
C ASN A 188 -21.50 3.85 -48.23
N HIS A 189 -20.53 4.25 -47.40
CA HIS A 189 -20.29 3.64 -46.10
C HIS A 189 -20.44 4.66 -44.97
N ALA A 190 -20.78 4.17 -43.79
CA ALA A 190 -20.84 4.93 -42.55
C ALA A 190 -20.39 4.05 -41.38
N PHE A 191 -19.81 4.71 -40.38
CA PHE A 191 -19.23 4.12 -39.19
C PHE A 191 -19.52 5.02 -38.00
N TYR A 192 -19.96 4.43 -36.88
CA TYR A 192 -20.20 5.17 -35.64
C TYR A 192 -19.70 4.36 -34.46
N HIS A 193 -19.37 5.04 -33.37
CA HIS A 193 -19.15 4.40 -32.09
C HIS A 193 -19.66 5.28 -30.97
N PHE A 194 -20.22 4.65 -29.93
CA PHE A 194 -20.73 5.36 -28.77
C PHE A 194 -20.53 4.53 -27.51
N SER A 195 -20.35 5.22 -26.38
CA SER A 195 -20.40 4.58 -25.07
C SER A 195 -21.85 4.28 -24.69
N GLN A 196 -22.13 3.30 -23.82
CA GLN A 196 -23.49 3.08 -23.31
C GLN A 196 -23.75 3.83 -22.00
N ARG A 197 -22.81 3.69 -21.06
CA ARG A 197 -22.90 4.07 -19.65
C ARG A 197 -22.03 5.30 -19.37
N TYR A 198 -22.23 5.92 -18.21
CA TYR A 198 -21.52 7.14 -17.79
C TYR A 198 -21.21 7.07 -16.29
N SER A 199 -20.22 7.86 -15.86
CA SER A 199 -19.87 8.03 -14.45
C SER A 199 -20.85 8.89 -13.67
N ASP A 200 -21.59 9.76 -14.38
CA ASP A 200 -22.55 10.69 -13.79
C ASP A 200 -23.99 10.18 -13.95
N PRO A 201 -24.86 10.38 -12.94
CA PRO A 201 -26.29 10.12 -13.06
C PRO A 201 -26.92 10.97 -14.17
N LEU A 202 -27.73 10.34 -15.01
CA LEU A 202 -28.42 10.96 -16.14
C LEU A 202 -29.90 10.55 -16.12
N ALA A 203 -30.82 11.48 -16.37
CA ALA A 203 -32.26 11.15 -16.37
C ALA A 203 -32.69 10.41 -17.64
N VAL A 204 -32.29 10.89 -18.82
CA VAL A 204 -32.57 10.21 -20.07
C VAL A 204 -31.34 10.22 -20.95
N ARG A 205 -31.03 9.04 -21.49
CA ARG A 205 -30.12 8.90 -22.62
C ARG A 205 -30.85 8.34 -23.82
N ALA A 206 -30.61 8.91 -24.98
CA ALA A 206 -31.17 8.40 -26.23
C ALA A 206 -30.16 8.43 -27.37
N ILE A 207 -30.20 7.38 -28.19
CA ILE A 207 -29.41 7.26 -29.41
C ILE A 207 -30.37 6.85 -30.52
N ARG A 208 -30.37 7.59 -31.62
CA ARG A 208 -31.15 7.27 -32.82
C ARG A 208 -30.27 7.33 -34.07
N LEU A 209 -30.31 6.29 -34.89
CA LEU A 209 -29.61 6.25 -36.18
C LEU A 209 -30.63 6.08 -37.30
N VAL A 210 -30.57 6.96 -38.30
CA VAL A 210 -31.45 6.96 -39.48
C VAL A 210 -30.61 6.59 -40.70
N TRP A 211 -31.04 5.56 -41.39
CA TRP A 211 -30.34 4.95 -42.51
C TRP A 211 -31.13 5.10 -43.80
N PRO A 212 -30.48 5.47 -44.92
CA PRO A 212 -31.14 5.55 -46.20
C PRO A 212 -31.47 4.16 -46.75
N THR A 213 -32.48 4.08 -47.62
CA THR A 213 -32.86 2.84 -48.30
C THR A 213 -31.67 2.22 -49.04
N GLY A 214 -31.46 0.91 -48.85
CA GLY A 214 -30.39 0.13 -49.48
C GLY A 214 -29.12 0.00 -48.64
N MET A 215 -28.96 0.78 -47.57
CA MET A 215 -27.86 0.63 -46.62
C MET A 215 -28.21 -0.42 -45.57
N THR A 216 -27.32 -1.41 -45.36
CA THR A 216 -27.53 -2.52 -44.41
C THR A 216 -26.47 -2.51 -43.30
N PRO A 217 -26.60 -1.63 -42.30
CA PRO A 217 -25.66 -1.52 -41.20
C PRO A 217 -25.72 -2.75 -40.27
N SER A 218 -24.63 -2.96 -39.53
CA SER A 218 -24.51 -3.90 -38.43
C SER A 218 -23.97 -3.18 -37.19
N TYR A 219 -24.29 -3.66 -35.98
CA TYR A 219 -23.70 -3.15 -34.75
C TYR A 219 -23.19 -4.27 -33.85
N LYS A 220 -22.18 -3.96 -33.02
CA LYS A 220 -21.61 -4.87 -32.03
C LYS A 220 -21.45 -4.15 -30.70
N ALA A 221 -22.09 -4.68 -29.66
CA ALA A 221 -21.95 -4.21 -28.29
C ALA A 221 -20.80 -4.95 -27.58
N ILE A 222 -19.93 -4.20 -26.92
CA ILE A 222 -18.75 -4.70 -26.18
C ILE A 222 -18.84 -4.13 -24.77
N ASN A 223 -18.86 -5.00 -23.74
CA ASN A 223 -19.14 -4.61 -22.36
C ASN A 223 -20.43 -3.75 -22.27
N SER A 224 -21.44 -4.11 -23.06
CA SER A 224 -22.67 -3.34 -23.25
C SER A 224 -23.82 -4.30 -23.53
N ASP A 225 -24.99 -3.98 -23.01
CA ASP A 225 -26.25 -4.69 -23.24
C ASP A 225 -27.22 -3.87 -24.11
N ILE A 226 -26.70 -2.91 -24.89
CA ILE A 226 -27.52 -2.14 -25.83
C ILE A 226 -28.21 -3.06 -26.84
N ALA A 227 -29.51 -2.84 -26.99
CA ALA A 227 -30.33 -3.43 -28.03
C ALA A 227 -31.16 -2.33 -28.70
N PHE A 228 -30.98 -2.15 -30.02
CA PHE A 228 -31.75 -1.16 -30.78
C PHE A 228 -33.11 -1.69 -31.18
N SER A 229 -34.14 -0.88 -30.96
CA SER A 229 -35.43 -1.07 -31.63
C SER A 229 -35.33 -0.59 -33.08
N THR A 230 -35.86 -1.38 -34.02
CA THR A 230 -35.74 -1.08 -35.45
C THR A 230 -37.12 -0.79 -36.05
N SER A 231 -37.25 0.29 -36.83
CA SER A 231 -38.50 0.64 -37.52
C SER A 231 -38.21 1.11 -38.97
N LYS A 232 -39.21 1.00 -39.85
CA LYS A 232 -39.11 1.52 -41.23
C LYS A 232 -39.57 2.97 -41.27
N THR A 233 -38.85 3.81 -42.01
CA THR A 233 -39.22 5.21 -42.26
C THR A 233 -39.46 5.42 -43.76
N ALA A 234 -39.97 6.60 -44.15
CA ALA A 234 -40.09 6.97 -45.56
C ALA A 234 -38.72 7.06 -46.27
N GLU A 235 -37.65 7.32 -45.52
CA GLU A 235 -36.29 7.53 -46.02
C GLU A 235 -35.43 6.24 -45.98
N GLY A 236 -35.84 5.25 -45.16
CA GLY A 236 -35.20 3.94 -45.09
C GLY A 236 -35.52 3.20 -43.78
N THR A 237 -34.53 3.02 -42.91
CA THR A 237 -34.69 2.31 -41.62
C THR A 237 -34.15 3.17 -40.49
N GLU A 238 -34.78 3.15 -39.33
CA GLU A 238 -34.25 3.77 -38.11
C GLU A 238 -33.97 2.74 -37.02
N TRP A 239 -32.92 2.99 -36.24
CA TRP A 239 -32.55 2.28 -35.03
C TRP A 239 -32.65 3.25 -33.85
N GLU A 240 -33.34 2.86 -32.78
CA GLU A 240 -33.48 3.71 -31.59
C GLU A 240 -33.25 2.91 -30.31
N TRP A 241 -32.47 3.49 -29.41
CA TRP A 241 -32.28 3.02 -28.05
C TRP A 241 -32.49 4.20 -27.09
N ILE A 242 -33.25 3.97 -26.02
CA ILE A 242 -33.55 4.97 -24.99
C ILE A 242 -33.40 4.28 -23.64
N ALA A 243 -32.65 4.91 -22.74
CA ALA A 243 -32.61 4.56 -21.33
C ALA A 243 -33.20 5.68 -20.48
N GLN A 244 -34.12 5.33 -19.60
CA GLN A 244 -34.65 6.20 -18.56
C GLN A 244 -33.99 5.84 -17.22
N ASP A 245 -33.51 6.87 -16.52
CA ASP A 245 -32.74 6.78 -15.29
C ASP A 245 -31.67 5.67 -15.31
N PRO A 246 -30.79 5.63 -16.34
CA PRO A 246 -29.72 4.64 -16.38
C PRO A 246 -28.84 4.75 -15.13
N PRO A 247 -28.44 3.62 -14.51
CA PRO A 247 -27.57 3.66 -13.36
C PRO A 247 -26.19 4.22 -13.75
N ALA A 248 -25.72 5.20 -12.98
CA ALA A 248 -24.34 5.67 -13.09
C ALA A 248 -23.38 4.55 -12.67
N VAL A 249 -22.29 4.39 -13.41
CA VAL A 249 -21.25 3.39 -13.10
C VAL A 249 -20.00 4.11 -12.66
N ARG A 250 -19.55 3.84 -11.44
CA ARG A 250 -18.33 4.45 -10.90
C ARG A 250 -17.08 3.93 -11.63
N GLY A 251 -16.15 4.85 -11.90
CA GLY A 251 -14.87 4.56 -12.56
C GLY A 251 -13.99 3.65 -11.72
N GLU A 252 -13.30 2.73 -12.39
CA GLU A 252 -12.18 2.00 -11.81
C GLU A 252 -10.88 2.47 -12.47
N ASP A 253 -9.82 2.60 -11.67
CA ASP A 253 -8.47 2.94 -12.16
C ASP A 253 -7.84 1.74 -12.85
N ALA A 254 -6.75 1.89 -13.60
CA ALA A 254 -6.02 0.76 -14.21
C ALA A 254 -6.93 -0.29 -14.93
N VAL A 255 -8.02 0.17 -15.56
CA VAL A 255 -8.85 -0.67 -16.43
C VAL A 255 -8.24 -0.63 -17.83
N PRO A 256 -8.00 -1.78 -18.48
CA PRO A 256 -7.52 -1.81 -19.85
C PRO A 256 -8.46 -0.99 -20.75
N PRO A 257 -7.95 -0.06 -21.58
CA PRO A 257 -8.79 0.75 -22.47
C PRO A 257 -9.70 -0.09 -23.37
N THR A 258 -9.23 -1.28 -23.77
CA THR A 258 -9.95 -2.25 -24.60
C THR A 258 -11.14 -2.91 -23.88
N ALA A 259 -11.20 -2.86 -22.55
CA ALA A 259 -12.35 -3.35 -21.78
C ALA A 259 -13.57 -2.42 -21.88
N PHE A 260 -13.38 -1.18 -22.36
CA PHE A 260 -14.42 -0.16 -22.50
C PHE A 260 -15.35 -0.13 -21.29
N GLN A 261 -14.85 0.32 -20.12
CA GLN A 261 -15.60 0.24 -18.84
C GLN A 261 -17.04 0.81 -18.93
N TRP A 262 -17.27 1.78 -19.82
CA TRP A 262 -18.56 2.42 -20.10
C TRP A 262 -19.44 1.70 -21.12
N GLY A 263 -19.01 0.52 -21.55
CA GLY A 263 -19.57 -0.17 -22.70
C GLY A 263 -19.32 0.60 -23.98
N ARG A 264 -19.01 -0.12 -25.06
CA ARG A 264 -18.85 0.45 -26.39
C ARG A 264 -19.78 -0.25 -27.35
N VAL A 265 -20.36 0.50 -28.27
CA VAL A 265 -21.10 -0.05 -29.38
C VAL A 265 -20.49 0.47 -30.66
N ASP A 266 -20.07 -0.44 -31.52
CA ASP A 266 -19.61 -0.12 -32.86
C ASP A 266 -20.74 -0.30 -33.84
N VAL A 267 -20.81 0.58 -34.83
CA VAL A 267 -21.73 0.46 -35.96
C VAL A 267 -20.91 0.54 -37.24
N SER A 268 -21.11 -0.41 -38.14
CA SER A 268 -20.46 -0.41 -39.45
C SER A 268 -21.38 -0.92 -40.55
N THR A 269 -21.23 -0.32 -41.72
CA THR A 269 -21.82 -0.77 -42.98
C THR A 269 -20.90 -1.71 -43.77
N MET A 270 -19.63 -1.82 -43.39
CA MET A 270 -18.70 -2.82 -43.92
C MET A 270 -18.84 -4.12 -43.14
N LYS A 271 -18.89 -5.25 -43.85
CA LYS A 271 -19.20 -6.58 -43.27
C LYS A 271 -17.96 -7.42 -43.02
N GLU A 272 -16.89 -7.18 -43.78
CA GLU A 272 -15.66 -7.97 -43.73
C GLU A 272 -14.42 -7.07 -43.83
N TRP A 273 -13.30 -7.52 -43.24
CA TRP A 273 -12.02 -6.81 -43.35
C TRP A 273 -11.51 -6.71 -44.80
N SER A 274 -11.92 -7.64 -45.67
CA SER A 274 -11.65 -7.60 -47.12
C SER A 274 -12.21 -6.33 -47.79
N GLU A 275 -13.31 -5.76 -47.27
CA GLU A 275 -13.89 -4.52 -47.79
C GLU A 275 -13.04 -3.30 -47.42
N VAL A 276 -12.53 -3.28 -46.18
CA VAL A 276 -11.60 -2.24 -45.71
C VAL A 276 -10.29 -2.32 -46.50
N ALA A 277 -9.75 -3.52 -46.74
CA ALA A 277 -8.54 -3.69 -47.55
C ALA A 277 -8.75 -3.18 -48.99
N ARG A 278 -9.86 -3.53 -49.64
CA ARG A 278 -10.20 -3.04 -50.99
C ARG A 278 -10.33 -1.52 -51.05
N TRP A 279 -10.96 -0.93 -50.05
CA TRP A 279 -11.05 0.52 -49.90
C TRP A 279 -9.66 1.15 -49.77
N ALA A 280 -8.83 0.66 -48.87
CA ALA A 280 -7.49 1.19 -48.63
C ALA A 280 -6.56 1.04 -49.84
N ILE A 281 -6.67 -0.07 -50.60
CA ILE A 281 -5.90 -0.27 -51.84
C ILE A 281 -6.09 0.90 -52.80
N GLY A 282 -7.31 1.41 -52.96
CA GLY A 282 -7.58 2.56 -53.84
C GLY A 282 -6.87 3.84 -53.39
N LEU A 283 -6.66 4.03 -52.08
CA LEU A 283 -6.00 5.22 -51.53
C LEU A 283 -4.47 5.16 -51.64
N TYR A 284 -3.90 3.95 -51.66
CA TYR A 284 -2.45 3.71 -51.72
C TYR A 284 -1.95 3.42 -53.15
N GLN A 285 -2.85 3.40 -54.14
CA GLN A 285 -2.50 3.29 -55.55
C GLN A 285 -2.01 4.64 -56.09
N GLY A 286 -0.87 4.64 -56.80
CA GLY A 286 -0.32 5.87 -57.35
C GLY A 286 1.06 5.73 -57.99
N ASP A 287 1.77 6.85 -58.04
CA ASP A 287 3.13 6.96 -58.57
C ASP A 287 4.17 6.57 -57.51
N ASP A 288 4.72 5.37 -57.66
CA ASP A 288 5.77 4.79 -56.82
C ASP A 288 7.19 5.25 -57.23
N SER A 289 7.32 6.29 -58.05
CA SER A 289 8.65 6.75 -58.50
C SER A 289 9.51 7.27 -57.33
N LEU A 290 10.80 6.93 -57.40
CA LEU A 290 11.82 7.39 -56.47
C LEU A 290 12.73 8.43 -57.14
N PRO A 291 13.16 9.49 -56.42
CA PRO A 291 14.21 10.39 -56.91
C PRO A 291 15.50 9.61 -57.24
N ALA A 292 16.19 10.01 -58.31
CA ALA A 292 17.37 9.28 -58.79
C ALA A 292 18.49 9.16 -57.74
N ASN A 293 18.69 10.19 -56.90
CA ASN A 293 19.66 10.15 -55.80
C ASN A 293 19.28 9.14 -54.71
N PHE A 294 17.98 8.98 -54.42
CA PHE A 294 17.52 8.00 -53.44
C PHE A 294 17.59 6.57 -54.00
N ALA A 295 17.20 6.37 -55.27
CA ALA A 295 17.37 5.09 -55.96
C ALA A 295 18.85 4.63 -55.96
N ALA A 296 19.78 5.53 -56.31
CA ALA A 296 21.21 5.23 -56.27
C ALA A 296 21.71 4.88 -54.86
N ARG A 297 21.13 5.47 -53.81
CA ARG A 297 21.44 5.10 -52.42
C ARG A 297 20.91 3.72 -52.06
N LEU A 298 19.72 3.34 -52.53
CA LEU A 298 19.21 1.97 -52.38
C LEU A 298 20.10 0.97 -53.12
N ASP A 299 20.57 1.29 -54.33
CA ASP A 299 21.50 0.43 -55.08
C ASP A 299 22.83 0.25 -54.32
N ALA A 300 23.34 1.30 -53.68
CA ALA A 300 24.51 1.22 -52.81
C ALA A 300 24.26 0.33 -51.57
N ILE A 301 23.08 0.40 -50.96
CA ILE A 301 22.67 -0.53 -49.89
C ILE A 301 22.66 -1.97 -50.40
N ALA A 302 22.08 -2.23 -51.57
CA ALA A 302 22.01 -3.56 -52.16
C ALA A 302 23.41 -4.16 -52.45
N ALA A 303 24.36 -3.32 -52.86
CA ALA A 303 25.75 -3.70 -53.12
C ALA A 303 26.55 -3.96 -51.83
N ALA A 304 26.38 -3.12 -50.80
CA ALA A 304 27.09 -3.26 -49.54
C ALA A 304 26.56 -4.40 -48.66
N TRP A 305 25.26 -4.69 -48.75
CA TRP A 305 24.58 -5.65 -47.88
C TRP A 305 23.95 -6.79 -48.71
N PRO A 306 24.57 -7.98 -48.77
CA PRO A 306 24.10 -9.05 -49.64
C PRO A 306 22.83 -9.75 -49.12
N LYS A 307 22.59 -9.75 -47.80
CA LYS A 307 21.43 -10.42 -47.20
C LYS A 307 20.18 -9.54 -47.26
N PRO A 308 19.01 -10.08 -47.67
CA PRO A 308 17.76 -9.31 -47.71
C PRO A 308 17.40 -8.65 -46.38
N GLY A 309 17.57 -9.35 -45.25
CA GLY A 309 17.31 -8.79 -43.93
C GLY A 309 18.16 -7.56 -43.59
N ASP A 310 19.44 -7.57 -43.99
CA ASP A 310 20.35 -6.44 -43.74
C ASP A 310 19.98 -5.23 -44.61
N ARG A 311 19.61 -5.47 -45.88
CA ARG A 311 19.09 -4.41 -46.78
C ARG A 311 17.84 -3.75 -46.21
N LEU A 312 16.92 -4.55 -45.66
CA LEU A 312 15.74 -4.05 -44.98
C LEU A 312 16.13 -3.15 -43.79
N THR A 313 17.09 -3.56 -42.98
CA THR A 313 17.58 -2.76 -41.84
C THR A 313 18.12 -1.41 -42.29
N GLU A 314 18.98 -1.37 -43.31
CA GLU A 314 19.58 -0.11 -43.76
C GLU A 314 18.59 0.81 -44.45
N ALA A 315 17.65 0.27 -45.23
CA ALA A 315 16.57 1.06 -45.83
C ALA A 315 15.64 1.63 -44.75
N MET A 316 15.25 0.82 -43.76
CA MET A 316 14.43 1.25 -42.63
C MET A 316 15.13 2.34 -41.81
N ARG A 317 16.39 2.14 -41.43
CA ARG A 317 17.18 3.14 -40.69
C ARG A 317 17.31 4.44 -41.47
N TYR A 318 17.50 4.37 -42.79
CA TYR A 318 17.51 5.58 -43.60
C TYR A 318 16.19 6.35 -43.49
N VAL A 319 15.05 5.67 -43.67
CA VAL A 319 13.72 6.31 -43.57
C VAL A 319 13.45 6.83 -42.15
N GLN A 320 13.81 6.09 -41.11
CA GLN A 320 13.63 6.49 -39.70
C GLN A 320 14.49 7.70 -39.34
N ASP A 321 15.77 7.66 -39.70
CA ASP A 321 16.77 8.64 -39.23
C ASP A 321 16.86 9.89 -40.13
N ASN A 322 16.41 9.83 -41.40
CA ASN A 322 16.55 10.94 -42.37
C ASN A 322 15.22 11.54 -42.86
N VAL A 323 14.07 10.93 -42.53
CA VAL A 323 12.74 11.49 -42.86
C VAL A 323 12.02 11.79 -41.56
N ARG A 324 11.84 13.08 -41.24
CA ARG A 324 11.22 13.51 -39.98
C ARG A 324 9.73 13.16 -39.96
N TYR A 325 9.22 12.75 -38.79
CA TYR A 325 7.79 12.56 -38.60
C TYR A 325 7.07 13.92 -38.53
N VAL A 326 6.08 14.13 -39.38
CA VAL A 326 5.16 15.28 -39.33
C VAL A 326 3.78 14.81 -39.73
N GLY A 327 2.85 14.81 -38.78
CA GLY A 327 1.45 14.44 -38.98
C GLY A 327 0.65 15.55 -39.63
N GLU A 328 0.85 15.85 -40.91
CA GLU A 328 -0.02 16.79 -41.63
C GLU A 328 -1.30 16.04 -42.09
N GLU A 329 -2.34 16.04 -41.26
CA GLU A 329 -3.58 15.25 -41.44
C GLU A 329 -4.75 16.04 -42.03
N LEU A 330 -4.47 17.14 -42.73
CA LEU A 330 -5.48 18.01 -43.36
C LEU A 330 -6.23 17.30 -44.49
N ASP A 331 -7.52 17.61 -44.65
CA ASP A 331 -8.41 17.09 -45.71
C ASP A 331 -8.43 15.54 -45.80
N GLU A 332 -8.36 14.99 -47.02
CA GLU A 332 -8.21 13.55 -47.30
C GLU A 332 -6.82 13.02 -46.86
N GLY A 333 -5.90 13.93 -46.53
CA GLY A 333 -4.54 13.65 -46.07
C GLY A 333 -4.49 12.99 -44.69
N SER A 334 -5.60 12.74 -43.98
CA SER A 334 -5.59 11.85 -42.81
C SER A 334 -5.45 10.36 -43.21
N TYR A 335 -5.89 9.97 -44.42
CA TYR A 335 -5.92 8.56 -44.86
C TYR A 335 -5.11 8.28 -46.14
N VAL A 336 -4.93 9.29 -47.00
CA VAL A 336 -4.21 9.15 -48.27
C VAL A 336 -2.73 9.50 -48.09
N PRO A 337 -1.78 8.59 -48.41
CA PRO A 337 -0.35 8.91 -48.32
C PRO A 337 0.09 9.85 -49.45
N ARG A 338 1.04 10.72 -49.15
CA ARG A 338 1.82 11.48 -50.12
C ARG A 338 2.73 10.54 -50.91
N ARG A 339 3.04 10.94 -52.15
CA ARG A 339 3.91 10.17 -53.05
C ARG A 339 5.34 10.06 -52.50
N PRO A 340 6.02 8.90 -52.61
CA PRO A 340 7.39 8.69 -52.12
C PRO A 340 8.38 9.78 -52.57
N LYS A 341 8.29 10.21 -53.84
CA LYS A 341 9.09 11.32 -54.39
C LYS A 341 8.97 12.61 -53.57
N ILE A 342 7.75 13.00 -53.21
CA ILE A 342 7.48 14.23 -52.45
C ILE A 342 8.02 14.11 -51.03
N VAL A 343 7.84 12.95 -50.39
CA VAL A 343 8.32 12.68 -49.03
C VAL A 343 9.85 12.82 -48.95
N ILE A 344 10.58 12.25 -49.92
CA ILE A 344 12.04 12.38 -50.00
C ILE A 344 12.47 13.82 -50.31
N GLU A 345 11.81 14.50 -51.26
CA GLU A 345 12.15 15.88 -51.62
C GLU A 345 11.94 16.87 -50.46
N ARG A 346 10.92 16.64 -49.62
CA ARG A 346 10.62 17.49 -48.44
C ARG A 346 11.40 17.08 -47.19
N GLY A 347 11.81 15.81 -47.09
CA GLY A 347 12.52 15.27 -45.92
C GLY A 347 11.63 15.00 -44.71
N TYR A 348 10.31 14.96 -44.86
CA TYR A 348 9.37 14.65 -43.79
C TYR A 348 8.07 14.01 -44.30
N GLY A 349 7.37 13.30 -43.41
CA GLY A 349 6.06 12.69 -43.66
C GLY A 349 5.50 12.00 -42.41
N ASP A 350 4.24 11.61 -42.45
CA ASP A 350 3.55 10.90 -41.36
C ASP A 350 3.66 9.37 -41.49
N CYS A 351 2.84 8.61 -40.74
CA CYS A 351 2.91 7.16 -40.68
C CYS A 351 2.64 6.47 -42.01
N LYS A 352 1.63 6.91 -42.75
CA LYS A 352 1.27 6.37 -44.07
C LYS A 352 2.29 6.76 -45.13
N ASP A 353 2.79 8.00 -45.09
CA ASP A 353 3.82 8.51 -46.00
C ASP A 353 5.11 7.70 -45.89
N LYS A 354 5.61 7.54 -44.66
CA LYS A 354 6.86 6.82 -44.38
C LYS A 354 6.73 5.32 -44.64
N SER A 355 5.57 4.72 -44.34
CA SER A 355 5.32 3.30 -44.61
C SER A 355 5.19 3.01 -46.11
N LEU A 356 4.53 3.88 -46.90
CA LEU A 356 4.52 3.73 -48.35
C LEU A 356 5.93 3.88 -48.94
N LEU A 357 6.67 4.91 -48.53
CA LEU A 357 8.06 5.13 -48.96
C LEU A 357 8.95 3.92 -48.66
N LEU A 358 8.88 3.37 -47.44
CA LEU A 358 9.67 2.20 -47.08
C LEU A 358 9.25 0.96 -47.88
N ALA A 359 7.95 0.71 -48.08
CA ALA A 359 7.49 -0.41 -48.88
C ALA A 359 7.99 -0.32 -50.33
N VAL A 360 7.95 0.86 -50.96
CA VAL A 360 8.50 1.10 -52.30
C VAL A 360 10.01 0.87 -52.34
N ALA A 361 10.75 1.39 -51.36
CA ALA A 361 12.19 1.21 -51.25
C ALA A 361 12.58 -0.27 -51.09
N LEU A 362 11.84 -1.04 -50.27
CA LEU A 362 12.07 -2.47 -50.09
C LEU A 362 11.78 -3.26 -51.38
N ARG A 363 10.72 -2.92 -52.12
CA ARG A 363 10.45 -3.52 -53.44
C ARG A 363 11.58 -3.26 -54.44
N HIS A 364 12.13 -2.04 -54.46
CA HIS A 364 13.33 -1.71 -55.27
C HIS A 364 14.54 -2.58 -54.90
N LEU A 365 14.68 -2.94 -53.62
CA LEU A 365 15.73 -3.82 -53.10
C LEU A 365 15.45 -5.33 -53.31
N GLY A 366 14.35 -5.68 -53.99
CA GLY A 366 13.95 -7.05 -54.28
C GLY A 366 13.25 -7.77 -53.12
N ILE A 367 12.68 -7.02 -52.17
CA ILE A 367 11.96 -7.55 -51.01
C ILE A 367 10.46 -7.30 -51.21
N ASP A 368 9.64 -8.36 -51.13
CA ASP A 368 8.18 -8.22 -51.17
C ASP A 368 7.71 -7.43 -49.94
N ALA A 369 7.13 -6.25 -50.17
CA ALA A 369 6.73 -5.34 -49.10
C ALA A 369 5.49 -4.52 -49.47
N VAL A 370 4.56 -4.41 -48.51
CA VAL A 370 3.32 -3.61 -48.63
C VAL A 370 3.04 -2.86 -47.32
N PRO A 371 2.42 -1.66 -47.39
CA PRO A 371 1.89 -1.01 -46.20
C PRO A 371 0.77 -1.84 -45.56
N ALA A 372 0.56 -1.69 -44.27
CA ALA A 372 -0.48 -2.38 -43.53
C ALA A 372 -1.09 -1.46 -42.46
N LEU A 373 -2.43 -1.45 -42.41
CA LEU A 373 -3.18 -0.69 -41.42
C LEU A 373 -3.11 -1.41 -40.07
N VAL A 374 -2.87 -0.66 -39.00
CA VAL A 374 -2.78 -1.15 -37.63
C VAL A 374 -3.46 -0.19 -36.66
N THR A 375 -3.64 -0.64 -35.42
CA THR A 375 -4.20 0.16 -34.34
C THR A 375 -3.26 0.14 -33.15
N THR A 376 -2.97 1.32 -32.61
CA THR A 376 -2.17 1.48 -31.38
C THR A 376 -3.01 1.26 -30.12
N ARG A 377 -4.33 1.04 -30.25
CA ARG A 377 -5.28 1.03 -29.13
C ARG A 377 -5.97 -0.30 -28.90
N ALA A 378 -6.32 -1.03 -29.96
CA ALA A 378 -7.07 -2.28 -29.81
C ALA A 378 -6.18 -3.51 -29.56
N GLY A 379 -4.93 -3.50 -30.04
CA GLY A 379 -3.98 -4.60 -29.87
C GLY A 379 -4.56 -5.95 -30.31
N GLU A 380 -4.38 -6.97 -29.48
CA GLU A 380 -4.91 -8.34 -29.67
C GLU A 380 -6.45 -8.41 -29.73
N ARG A 381 -7.17 -7.33 -29.38
CA ARG A 381 -8.64 -7.26 -29.40
C ARG A 381 -9.22 -6.64 -30.67
N LEU A 382 -8.41 -6.28 -31.66
CA LEU A 382 -8.92 -5.81 -32.96
C LEU A 382 -9.90 -6.81 -33.65
N PRO A 383 -9.69 -8.14 -33.61
CA PRO A 383 -10.65 -9.10 -34.17
C PRO A 383 -12.03 -9.07 -33.51
N ASP A 384 -12.13 -8.54 -32.27
CA ASP A 384 -13.40 -8.37 -31.57
C ASP A 384 -14.20 -7.16 -32.07
N ARG A 385 -13.67 -6.35 -32.99
CA ARG A 385 -14.29 -5.13 -33.50
C ARG A 385 -15.07 -5.41 -34.78
N LEU A 386 -15.94 -4.49 -35.19
CA LEU A 386 -16.53 -4.54 -36.54
C LEU A 386 -15.55 -3.98 -37.58
N PRO A 387 -15.51 -4.53 -38.81
CA PRO A 387 -14.72 -3.96 -39.89
C PRO A 387 -15.10 -2.50 -40.16
N SER A 388 -14.16 -1.58 -40.03
CA SER A 388 -14.38 -0.15 -40.26
C SER A 388 -13.05 0.55 -40.53
N ALA A 389 -13.08 1.61 -41.33
CA ALA A 389 -11.91 2.46 -41.56
C ALA A 389 -11.47 3.19 -40.28
N LEU A 390 -12.39 3.45 -39.34
CA LEU A 390 -12.12 4.18 -38.09
C LEU A 390 -11.40 3.34 -37.03
N GLU A 391 -11.23 2.03 -37.24
CA GLU A 391 -10.53 1.16 -36.28
C GLU A 391 -9.01 1.28 -36.34
N PHE A 392 -8.48 1.86 -37.41
CA PHE A 392 -7.05 2.00 -37.65
C PHE A 392 -6.61 3.45 -37.42
N ASP A 393 -5.56 3.63 -36.63
CA ASP A 393 -4.97 4.93 -36.32
C ASP A 393 -3.47 5.00 -36.67
N HIS A 394 -2.90 3.94 -37.25
CA HIS A 394 -1.49 3.89 -37.62
C HIS A 394 -1.22 2.96 -38.82
N VAL A 395 -0.06 3.10 -39.46
CA VAL A 395 0.34 2.33 -40.65
C VAL A 395 1.79 1.91 -40.56
N ILE A 396 2.05 0.62 -40.75
CA ILE A 396 3.39 0.01 -40.76
C ILE A 396 3.65 -0.73 -42.08
N VAL A 397 4.79 -1.40 -42.19
CA VAL A 397 5.15 -2.19 -43.39
C VAL A 397 5.23 -3.67 -43.05
N ARG A 398 4.57 -4.48 -43.89
CA ARG A 398 4.75 -5.93 -43.96
C ARG A 398 5.79 -6.23 -45.02
N ALA A 399 6.92 -6.83 -44.65
CA ALA A 399 7.96 -7.30 -45.56
C ALA A 399 8.08 -8.83 -45.51
N VAL A 400 8.50 -9.49 -46.59
CA VAL A 400 8.75 -10.95 -46.60
C VAL A 400 10.24 -11.22 -46.72
N ILE A 401 10.81 -11.84 -45.69
CA ILE A 401 12.20 -12.29 -45.66
C ILE A 401 12.20 -13.80 -45.43
N ASP A 402 12.93 -14.54 -46.27
CA ASP A 402 13.02 -16.01 -46.19
C ASP A 402 11.65 -16.72 -46.11
N GLY A 403 10.66 -16.18 -46.84
CA GLY A 403 9.29 -16.71 -46.88
C GLY A 403 8.41 -16.38 -45.67
N LYS A 404 8.92 -15.61 -44.70
CA LYS A 404 8.19 -15.22 -43.49
C LYS A 404 7.86 -13.73 -43.47
N PRO A 405 6.65 -13.34 -43.03
CA PRO A 405 6.34 -11.93 -42.82
C PRO A 405 7.16 -11.37 -41.65
N ILE A 406 7.68 -10.16 -41.82
CA ILE A 406 8.28 -9.32 -40.80
C ILE A 406 7.54 -7.99 -40.81
N TRP A 407 7.21 -7.49 -39.62
CA TRP A 407 6.52 -6.23 -39.43
C TRP A 407 7.52 -5.17 -38.98
N VAL A 408 7.61 -4.08 -39.73
CA VAL A 408 8.52 -2.97 -39.41
C VAL A 408 7.78 -1.65 -39.43
N ASP A 409 8.04 -0.84 -38.41
CA ASP A 409 7.45 0.48 -38.26
C ASP A 409 8.43 1.56 -38.74
N ALA A 410 8.12 2.19 -39.87
CA ALA A 410 8.95 3.23 -40.47
C ALA A 410 8.98 4.54 -39.63
N THR A 411 8.08 4.67 -38.66
CA THR A 411 7.92 5.88 -37.83
C THR A 411 8.70 5.85 -36.53
N GLY A 412 9.04 4.66 -36.04
CA GLY A 412 9.83 4.53 -34.82
C GLY A 412 11.27 5.00 -35.04
N ALA A 413 11.68 6.10 -34.44
CA ALA A 413 13.08 6.50 -34.43
C ALA A 413 13.91 5.58 -33.51
N HIS A 414 15.22 5.49 -33.75
CA HIS A 414 16.17 4.82 -32.86
C HIS A 414 15.94 3.31 -32.62
N ARG A 415 15.30 2.62 -33.57
CA ARG A 415 15.18 1.15 -33.53
C ARG A 415 16.53 0.45 -33.72
N GLY A 416 16.80 -0.54 -32.88
CA GLY A 416 17.95 -1.44 -32.94
C GLY A 416 17.60 -2.79 -33.56
N GLY A 417 18.60 -3.67 -33.62
CA GLY A 417 18.52 -4.98 -34.26
C GLY A 417 18.81 -4.92 -35.77
N ARG A 418 18.87 -6.09 -36.39
CA ARG A 418 19.16 -6.28 -37.83
C ARG A 418 18.40 -7.48 -38.41
N GLY A 419 17.86 -7.32 -39.62
CA GLY A 419 17.04 -8.33 -40.28
C GLY A 419 15.91 -8.86 -39.40
N VAL A 420 15.84 -10.18 -39.21
CA VAL A 420 14.83 -10.87 -38.39
C VAL A 420 14.97 -10.64 -36.89
N THR A 421 16.03 -9.96 -36.43
CA THR A 421 16.22 -9.62 -35.01
C THR A 421 15.73 -8.23 -34.64
N ILE A 422 15.24 -7.44 -35.62
CA ILE A 422 14.55 -6.18 -35.35
C ILE A 422 13.36 -6.44 -34.42
N THR A 423 13.22 -5.60 -33.39
CA THR A 423 12.09 -5.66 -32.47
C THR A 423 10.79 -5.32 -33.22
N PRO A 424 9.79 -6.21 -33.26
CA PRO A 424 8.49 -5.90 -33.85
C PRO A 424 7.72 -4.90 -32.98
N SER A 425 6.77 -4.18 -33.56
CA SER A 425 5.79 -3.42 -32.79
C SER A 425 4.73 -4.35 -32.21
N ASP A 426 4.36 -4.15 -30.95
CA ASP A 426 3.34 -4.96 -30.29
C ASP A 426 1.93 -4.38 -30.50
N LEU A 427 1.37 -4.66 -31.67
CA LEU A 427 0.10 -4.07 -32.14
C LEU A 427 -1.00 -5.13 -32.34
N GLY A 428 -0.73 -6.40 -32.02
CA GLY A 428 -1.67 -7.54 -32.12
C GLY A 428 -1.99 -7.97 -33.56
N TYR A 429 -2.64 -7.11 -34.35
CA TYR A 429 -3.10 -7.42 -35.71
C TYR A 429 -2.87 -6.27 -36.70
N ALA A 430 -2.64 -6.64 -37.95
CA ALA A 430 -2.54 -5.73 -39.07
C ALA A 430 -3.45 -6.14 -40.23
N LEU A 431 -3.82 -5.17 -41.06
CA LEU A 431 -4.50 -5.40 -42.33
C LEU A 431 -3.60 -4.96 -43.49
N PRO A 432 -2.88 -5.88 -44.16
CA PRO A 432 -2.05 -5.57 -45.31
C PRO A 432 -2.84 -4.98 -46.48
N ILE A 433 -2.32 -3.93 -47.08
CA ILE A 433 -2.92 -3.25 -48.22
C ILE A 433 -2.41 -3.92 -49.50
N ARG A 434 -3.02 -5.05 -49.88
CA ARG A 434 -2.66 -5.83 -51.08
C ARG A 434 -3.84 -6.52 -51.73
N ALA A 435 -3.75 -6.73 -53.04
CA ALA A 435 -4.77 -7.46 -53.80
C ALA A 435 -4.99 -8.86 -53.22
N GLY A 436 -6.27 -9.24 -53.05
CA GLY A 436 -6.65 -10.54 -52.50
C GLY A 436 -6.56 -10.66 -50.96
N GLN A 437 -6.27 -9.58 -50.22
CA GLN A 437 -6.32 -9.63 -48.75
C GLN A 437 -7.77 -9.87 -48.26
N VAL A 438 -7.96 -10.88 -47.41
CA VAL A 438 -9.29 -11.27 -46.90
C VAL A 438 -9.46 -10.95 -45.42
N ALA A 439 -8.44 -11.22 -44.59
CA ALA A 439 -8.53 -11.15 -43.13
C ALA A 439 -7.38 -10.34 -42.52
N LEU A 440 -7.49 -10.04 -41.23
CA LEU A 440 -6.39 -9.53 -40.42
C LEU A 440 -5.26 -10.57 -40.34
N GLU A 441 -4.01 -10.11 -40.36
CA GLU A 441 -2.83 -10.93 -40.09
C GLU A 441 -2.32 -10.61 -38.67
N ARG A 442 -2.05 -11.65 -37.89
CA ARG A 442 -1.49 -11.49 -36.54
C ARG A 442 -0.04 -11.02 -36.62
N ILE A 443 0.31 -10.08 -35.74
CA ILE A 443 1.68 -9.68 -35.48
C ILE A 443 2.12 -10.45 -34.24
N ASP A 444 3.13 -11.30 -34.39
CA ASP A 444 3.82 -11.85 -33.23
C ASP A 444 4.53 -10.67 -32.56
N GLY A 445 3.96 -10.16 -31.46
CA GLY A 445 4.41 -8.97 -30.73
C GLY A 445 5.83 -9.10 -30.18
N PHE A 446 6.13 -8.52 -29.03
CA PHE A 446 7.53 -8.49 -28.57
C PHE A 446 8.12 -9.89 -28.34
N GLY A 447 7.38 -10.80 -27.70
CA GLY A 447 7.88 -12.14 -27.33
C GLY A 447 9.22 -12.06 -26.59
N GLU A 448 10.20 -12.86 -26.99
CA GLU A 448 11.57 -12.84 -26.42
C GLU A 448 12.31 -11.50 -26.64
N ARG A 449 11.82 -10.63 -27.53
CA ARG A 449 12.42 -9.34 -27.88
C ARG A 449 11.87 -8.16 -27.08
N ALA A 450 10.96 -8.37 -26.13
CA ALA A 450 10.53 -7.33 -25.20
C ALA A 450 11.73 -6.72 -24.45
N GLY A 451 12.73 -7.57 -24.22
CA GLY A 451 13.99 -7.19 -23.64
C GLY A 451 13.91 -7.06 -22.13
N ARG A 452 15.05 -6.68 -21.55
CA ARG A 452 15.28 -6.71 -20.11
C ARG A 452 15.96 -5.43 -19.67
N MET A 453 15.69 -5.03 -18.44
CA MET A 453 16.52 -4.09 -17.70
C MET A 453 17.30 -4.87 -16.65
N THR A 454 18.62 -4.75 -16.67
CA THR A 454 19.49 -5.32 -15.63
C THR A 454 20.26 -4.19 -14.97
N VAL A 455 20.12 -4.06 -13.67
CA VAL A 455 20.83 -3.09 -12.84
C VAL A 455 21.78 -3.83 -11.92
N LEU A 456 23.02 -3.38 -11.84
CA LEU A 456 23.98 -3.79 -10.82
C LEU A 456 24.41 -2.54 -10.05
N GLU A 457 24.10 -2.48 -8.77
CA GLU A 457 24.61 -1.47 -7.85
C GLU A 457 25.66 -2.10 -6.94
N ARG A 458 26.89 -1.60 -7.00
CA ARG A 458 27.97 -2.02 -6.11
C ARG A 458 28.33 -0.88 -5.16
N PHE A 459 28.07 -1.09 -3.88
CA PHE A 459 28.51 -0.25 -2.79
C PHE A 459 29.79 -0.84 -2.20
N THR A 460 30.81 -0.01 -2.04
CA THR A 460 32.01 -0.34 -1.26
C THR A 460 32.14 0.67 -0.15
N ILE A 461 32.19 0.20 1.10
CA ILE A 461 32.16 1.03 2.30
C ILE A 461 33.38 0.73 3.18
N ASP A 462 34.11 1.79 3.51
CA ASP A 462 35.17 1.79 4.51
C ASP A 462 34.92 2.98 5.44
N GLU A 463 34.36 2.70 6.62
CA GLU A 463 33.98 3.74 7.59
C GLU A 463 35.17 4.60 8.03
N ALA A 464 36.41 4.12 7.91
CA ALA A 464 37.62 4.81 8.35
C ALA A 464 38.36 5.55 7.22
N ALA A 465 38.06 5.25 5.97
CA ALA A 465 38.70 5.89 4.82
C ALA A 465 38.22 7.34 4.62
N SER A 466 39.05 8.16 3.97
CA SER A 466 38.70 9.54 3.58
C SER A 466 37.54 9.59 2.58
N VAL A 467 37.43 8.58 1.71
CA VAL A 467 36.25 8.28 0.89
C VAL A 467 35.55 7.09 1.52
N ALA A 468 34.49 7.35 2.28
CA ALA A 468 33.85 6.34 3.10
C ALA A 468 32.94 5.41 2.29
N LEU A 469 32.40 5.88 1.16
CA LEU A 469 31.55 5.07 0.28
C LEU A 469 31.88 5.36 -1.19
N THR A 470 31.98 4.29 -1.98
CA THR A 470 31.94 4.36 -3.45
C THR A 470 30.72 3.60 -3.97
N LEU A 471 30.01 4.17 -4.93
CA LEU A 471 28.86 3.54 -5.57
C LEU A 471 29.13 3.46 -7.07
N ARG A 472 29.12 2.25 -7.62
CA ARG A 472 29.16 2.01 -9.07
C ARG A 472 27.86 1.38 -9.50
N VAL A 473 27.20 1.97 -10.50
CA VAL A 473 25.91 1.50 -11.03
C VAL A 473 26.12 1.13 -12.49
N GLU A 474 25.77 -0.10 -12.86
CA GLU A 474 25.71 -0.53 -14.25
C GLU A 474 24.27 -0.86 -14.61
N THR A 475 23.72 -0.16 -15.59
CA THR A 475 22.39 -0.47 -16.13
C THR A 475 22.52 -0.94 -17.58
N ARG A 476 21.90 -2.08 -17.90
CA ARG A 476 21.83 -2.64 -19.25
C ARG A 476 20.38 -2.78 -19.69
N PHE A 477 20.09 -2.30 -20.89
CA PHE A 477 18.80 -2.48 -21.56
C PHE A 477 18.98 -3.33 -22.81
N THR A 478 18.01 -4.20 -23.11
CA THR A 478 17.97 -4.99 -24.35
C THR A 478 16.62 -4.88 -25.05
N GLY A 479 16.54 -5.29 -26.32
CA GLY A 479 15.28 -5.45 -27.05
C GLY A 479 14.45 -4.17 -27.17
N ALA A 480 13.12 -4.29 -27.11
CA ALA A 480 12.18 -3.15 -27.18
C ALA A 480 12.53 -2.04 -26.17
N ARG A 481 13.03 -2.43 -25.00
CA ARG A 481 13.42 -1.50 -23.94
C ARG A 481 14.67 -0.69 -24.27
N ALA A 482 15.63 -1.30 -24.96
CA ALA A 482 16.78 -0.57 -25.49
C ALA A 482 16.33 0.46 -26.53
N ASP A 483 15.35 0.14 -27.39
CA ASP A 483 14.80 1.10 -28.36
C ASP A 483 14.16 2.32 -27.69
N THR A 484 13.25 2.10 -26.73
CA THR A 484 12.61 3.20 -25.98
C THR A 484 13.62 4.04 -25.22
N THR A 485 14.61 3.40 -24.61
CA THR A 485 15.67 4.10 -23.86
C THR A 485 16.60 4.88 -24.79
N ARG A 486 16.92 4.35 -25.98
CA ARG A 486 17.76 5.03 -26.98
C ARG A 486 17.11 6.31 -27.47
N ALA A 487 15.81 6.27 -27.73
CA ALA A 487 15.05 7.46 -28.10
C ALA A 487 15.07 8.53 -26.99
N SER A 488 14.89 8.12 -25.73
CA SER A 488 14.99 9.02 -24.57
C SER A 488 16.39 9.64 -24.42
N TRP A 489 17.45 8.84 -24.57
CA TRP A 489 18.83 9.32 -24.52
C TRP A 489 19.15 10.30 -25.64
N ALA A 490 18.65 10.06 -26.85
CA ALA A 490 18.86 10.97 -27.99
C ALA A 490 18.24 12.36 -27.77
N ALA A 491 17.17 12.45 -26.96
CA ALA A 491 16.51 13.71 -26.62
C ALA A 491 17.17 14.48 -25.46
N SER A 492 18.20 13.91 -24.82
CA SER A 492 18.89 14.50 -23.66
C SER A 492 20.40 14.60 -23.88
N SER A 493 21.05 15.59 -23.25
CA SER A 493 22.52 15.59 -23.21
C SER A 493 23.02 14.57 -22.18
N PRO A 494 24.18 13.93 -22.39
CA PRO A 494 24.78 13.04 -21.38
C PRO A 494 24.95 13.71 -20.02
N ARG A 495 25.22 15.03 -19.99
CA ARG A 495 25.31 15.80 -18.74
C ARG A 495 23.98 15.86 -18.01
N LYS A 496 22.87 16.15 -18.71
CA LYS A 496 21.53 16.20 -18.11
C LYS A 496 21.12 14.85 -17.53
N LEU A 497 21.46 13.75 -18.22
CA LEU A 497 21.26 12.39 -17.71
C LEU A 497 22.10 12.13 -16.45
N ALA A 498 23.38 12.50 -16.47
CA ALA A 498 24.27 12.34 -15.31
C ALA A 498 23.78 13.13 -14.09
N ASP A 499 23.34 14.39 -14.29
CA ASP A 499 22.77 15.23 -13.24
C ASP A 499 21.49 14.62 -12.65
N GLY A 500 20.57 14.17 -13.50
CA GLY A 500 19.34 13.53 -13.05
C GLY A 500 19.58 12.25 -12.25
N ASN A 501 20.50 11.40 -12.70
CA ASN A 501 20.86 10.18 -11.97
C ASN A 501 21.55 10.51 -10.64
N LEU A 502 22.47 11.47 -10.63
CA LEU A 502 23.14 11.91 -9.42
C LEU A 502 22.14 12.47 -8.40
N ASP A 503 21.19 13.29 -8.85
CA ASP A 503 20.15 13.86 -7.99
C ASP A 503 19.22 12.76 -7.44
N PHE A 504 18.87 11.75 -8.24
CA PHE A 504 18.13 10.57 -7.80
C PHE A 504 18.84 9.81 -6.66
N TYR A 505 20.17 9.70 -6.71
CA TYR A 505 20.95 9.07 -5.64
C TYR A 505 21.18 9.98 -4.43
N ARG A 506 21.35 11.29 -4.64
CA ARG A 506 21.55 12.28 -3.56
C ARG A 506 20.39 12.40 -2.60
N GLN A 507 19.17 12.10 -3.04
CA GLN A 507 18.00 12.01 -2.15
C GLN A 507 18.22 11.00 -1.01
N ARG A 508 18.99 9.93 -1.24
CA ARG A 508 19.31 8.89 -0.25
C ARG A 508 20.73 9.03 0.32
N PHE A 509 21.67 9.54 -0.46
CA PHE A 509 23.05 9.72 -0.06
C PHE A 509 23.47 11.20 -0.17
N PRO A 510 23.04 12.06 0.77
CA PRO A 510 23.37 13.49 0.74
C PRO A 510 24.88 13.72 0.73
N GLY A 511 25.36 14.51 -0.22
CA GLY A 511 26.79 14.79 -0.41
C GLY A 511 27.51 13.87 -1.40
N LEU A 512 26.79 12.93 -2.03
CA LEU A 512 27.35 12.09 -3.10
C LEU A 512 27.82 12.97 -4.27
N ILE A 513 28.98 12.64 -4.84
CA ILE A 513 29.57 13.33 -5.98
C ILE A 513 29.92 12.35 -7.10
N GLU A 514 29.81 12.80 -8.34
CA GLU A 514 30.30 12.09 -9.52
C GLU A 514 31.83 12.01 -9.47
N SER A 515 32.35 10.78 -9.54
CA SER A 515 33.80 10.50 -9.47
C SER A 515 34.41 10.18 -10.84
N ARG A 516 33.59 9.76 -11.80
CA ARG A 516 33.93 9.64 -13.22
C ARG A 516 32.73 10.08 -14.06
N PRO A 517 32.96 10.69 -15.24
CA PRO A 517 31.87 11.04 -16.15
C PRO A 517 31.01 9.81 -16.49
N LEU A 518 29.70 10.01 -16.62
CA LEU A 518 28.75 9.01 -17.12
C LEU A 518 29.23 8.35 -18.42
N GLU A 519 29.33 7.02 -18.43
CA GLU A 519 29.69 6.24 -19.61
C GLU A 519 28.42 5.65 -20.25
N LEU A 520 28.15 6.01 -21.50
CA LEU A 520 27.02 5.48 -22.29
C LEU A 520 27.55 4.63 -23.44
N GLY A 521 27.01 3.43 -23.59
CA GLY A 521 27.30 2.52 -24.70
C GLY A 521 26.02 2.14 -25.44
N ASP A 522 26.08 2.14 -26.77
CA ASP A 522 24.98 1.74 -27.65
C ASP A 522 25.47 0.77 -28.73
N ASP A 523 25.17 -0.51 -28.54
CA ASP A 523 25.25 -1.50 -29.61
C ASP A 523 23.88 -1.58 -30.30
N ARG A 524 23.69 -0.73 -31.31
CA ARG A 524 22.44 -0.64 -32.06
C ARG A 524 22.14 -1.93 -32.84
N ASP A 525 23.14 -2.65 -33.33
CA ASP A 525 22.94 -3.89 -34.09
C ASP A 525 22.58 -5.07 -33.18
N GLY A 526 23.20 -5.18 -32.01
CA GLY A 526 22.83 -6.13 -30.96
C GLY A 526 21.56 -5.74 -30.17
N ASN A 527 21.06 -4.52 -30.39
CA ASN A 527 20.01 -3.86 -29.63
C ASN A 527 20.23 -3.86 -28.11
N VAL A 528 21.40 -3.36 -27.70
CA VAL A 528 21.83 -3.28 -26.30
C VAL A 528 22.29 -1.87 -25.97
N LEU A 529 21.79 -1.31 -24.87
CA LEU A 529 22.34 -0.10 -24.25
C LEU A 529 22.98 -0.43 -22.91
N THR A 530 24.07 0.26 -22.59
CA THR A 530 24.75 0.16 -21.28
C THR A 530 25.02 1.56 -20.73
N MET A 531 24.75 1.76 -19.45
CA MET A 531 25.03 2.99 -18.72
C MET A 531 25.84 2.65 -17.48
N VAL A 532 27.01 3.27 -17.31
CA VAL A 532 27.87 3.08 -16.14
C VAL A 532 28.06 4.40 -15.42
N GLU A 533 27.69 4.40 -14.15
CA GLU A 533 27.76 5.55 -13.26
C GLU A 533 28.77 5.26 -12.15
N SER A 534 29.54 6.26 -11.74
CA SER A 534 30.57 6.10 -10.70
C SER A 534 30.56 7.27 -9.74
N TYR A 535 30.24 7.00 -8.48
CA TYR A 535 30.07 8.01 -7.44
C TYR A 535 30.95 7.73 -6.22
N THR A 536 31.27 8.79 -5.49
CA THR A 536 31.99 8.73 -4.20
C THR A 536 31.30 9.61 -3.17
N LEU A 537 31.37 9.22 -1.91
CA LEU A 537 30.90 9.99 -0.76
C LEU A 537 32.05 10.18 0.24
N PRO A 538 32.49 11.43 0.49
CA PRO A 538 33.51 11.71 1.49
C PRO A 538 33.07 11.32 2.91
N HIS A 539 34.04 10.99 3.77
CA HIS A 539 33.78 10.58 5.16
C HIS A 539 32.90 11.56 5.95
N GLU A 540 33.17 12.87 5.85
CA GLU A 540 32.38 13.89 6.56
C GLU A 540 30.88 13.84 6.16
N ALA A 541 30.59 13.70 4.87
CA ALA A 541 29.23 13.62 4.37
C ALA A 541 28.56 12.30 4.79
N PHE A 542 29.29 11.19 4.77
CA PHE A 542 28.82 9.89 5.24
C PHE A 542 28.40 9.92 6.71
N VAL A 543 29.23 10.52 7.58
CA VAL A 543 28.94 10.70 9.01
C VAL A 543 27.76 11.67 9.21
N LYS A 544 27.75 12.81 8.51
CA LYS A 544 26.67 13.79 8.61
C LYS A 544 25.31 13.22 8.18
N ALA A 545 25.30 12.36 7.17
CA ALA A 545 24.11 11.64 6.72
C ALA A 545 23.75 10.42 7.60
N ASN A 546 24.54 10.14 8.64
CA ASN A 546 24.36 9.04 9.60
C ASN A 546 24.32 7.64 8.94
N LEU A 547 25.04 7.46 7.84
CA LEU A 547 24.99 6.23 7.04
C LEU A 547 25.69 5.04 7.72
N GLY A 548 26.59 5.28 8.66
CA GLY A 548 27.19 4.23 9.50
C GLY A 548 26.19 3.58 10.47
N THR A 549 25.17 4.34 10.90
CA THR A 549 24.10 3.80 11.76
C THR A 549 22.93 3.25 10.94
N LYS A 550 22.60 3.86 9.80
CA LYS A 550 21.49 3.42 8.96
C LYS A 550 21.78 3.70 7.48
N LEU A 551 22.08 2.64 6.73
CA LEU A 551 22.19 2.65 5.29
C LEU A 551 20.91 2.05 4.69
N VAL A 552 20.22 2.78 3.82
CA VAL A 552 19.01 2.28 3.14
C VAL A 552 19.34 2.01 1.67
N THR A 553 19.18 0.76 1.24
CA THR A 553 19.25 0.34 -0.16
C THR A 553 17.84 0.22 -0.73
N ARG A 554 17.66 0.44 -2.04
CA ARG A 554 16.35 0.33 -2.67
C ARG A 554 16.41 -0.30 -4.06
N ALA A 555 15.67 -1.38 -4.26
CA ALA A 555 15.52 -2.07 -5.53
C ALA A 555 14.50 -1.35 -6.46
N TYR A 556 14.87 -0.18 -6.97
CA TYR A 556 14.01 0.66 -7.80
C TYR A 556 13.58 0.00 -9.12
N ALA A 557 14.36 -0.92 -9.67
CA ALA A 557 14.02 -1.61 -10.90
C ALA A 557 12.84 -2.58 -10.71
N VAL A 558 12.43 -2.92 -9.50
CA VAL A 558 11.23 -3.75 -9.26
C VAL A 558 10.06 -2.96 -8.67
N GLN A 559 10.21 -1.64 -8.50
CA GLN A 559 9.22 -0.77 -7.88
C GLN A 559 8.27 -0.14 -8.91
N GLY A 560 7.00 0.06 -8.53
CA GLY A 560 6.02 0.83 -9.33
C GLY A 560 5.57 0.14 -10.61
N ILE A 561 5.78 -1.17 -10.74
CA ILE A 561 5.41 -1.95 -11.94
C ILE A 561 3.96 -2.44 -11.86
N LEU A 562 3.52 -2.81 -10.66
CA LEU A 562 2.18 -3.34 -10.44
C LEU A 562 1.22 -2.23 -9.99
N PRO A 563 -0.05 -2.28 -10.43
CA PRO A 563 -1.05 -1.32 -10.03
C PRO A 563 -1.36 -1.42 -8.53
N ASP A 564 -1.82 -0.31 -7.97
CA ASP A 564 -2.20 -0.20 -6.57
C ASP A 564 -3.62 -0.75 -6.32
N ARG A 565 -3.84 -1.23 -5.09
CA ARG A 565 -5.16 -1.62 -4.62
C ARG A 565 -6.08 -0.41 -4.56
N GLN A 566 -7.22 -0.51 -5.23
CA GLN A 566 -8.33 0.44 -5.07
C GLN A 566 -9.21 0.06 -3.86
N ALA A 567 -9.89 1.05 -3.27
CA ALA A 567 -10.72 0.84 -2.08
C ALA A 567 -11.97 -0.01 -2.32
N ASN A 568 -12.56 0.06 -3.51
CA ASN A 568 -13.79 -0.68 -3.85
C ASN A 568 -13.47 -2.06 -4.45
N PRO A 569 -14.35 -3.06 -4.26
CA PRO A 569 -14.23 -4.33 -4.98
C PRO A 569 -14.16 -4.10 -6.49
N ARG A 570 -13.24 -4.79 -7.15
CA ARG A 570 -13.02 -4.69 -8.59
C ARG A 570 -14.08 -5.45 -9.37
N MET A 571 -14.67 -4.80 -10.38
CA MET A 571 -15.64 -5.38 -11.31
C MET A 571 -15.06 -5.48 -12.73
N GLN A 572 -14.22 -4.52 -13.13
CA GLN A 572 -13.57 -4.49 -14.43
C GLN A 572 -12.25 -5.30 -14.42
N PRO A 573 -11.74 -5.76 -15.59
CA PRO A 573 -10.40 -6.33 -15.68
C PRO A 573 -9.32 -5.38 -15.15
N LEU A 574 -8.22 -5.93 -14.64
CA LEU A 574 -7.04 -5.18 -14.19
C LEU A 574 -5.97 -5.17 -15.26
N GLY A 575 -5.63 -3.97 -15.74
CA GLY A 575 -4.53 -3.75 -16.65
C GLY A 575 -3.19 -3.96 -15.96
N LEU A 576 -2.31 -4.68 -16.62
CA LEU A 576 -0.95 -4.96 -16.21
C LEU A 576 -0.01 -4.41 -17.27
N THR A 577 1.17 -3.99 -16.84
CA THR A 577 2.29 -3.82 -17.77
C THR A 577 2.82 -5.20 -18.10
N ASP A 578 2.69 -5.65 -19.34
CA ASP A 578 3.17 -6.94 -19.81
C ASP A 578 4.65 -6.92 -20.19
N HIS A 579 5.21 -8.12 -20.38
CA HIS A 579 6.56 -8.34 -20.91
C HIS A 579 7.70 -7.65 -20.14
N ILE A 580 7.48 -7.27 -18.88
CA ILE A 580 8.49 -6.67 -18.03
C ILE A 580 9.40 -7.78 -17.51
N VAL A 581 10.70 -7.65 -17.75
CA VAL A 581 11.74 -8.44 -17.08
C VAL A 581 12.78 -7.49 -16.52
N ASN A 582 12.79 -7.32 -15.20
CA ASN A 582 13.73 -6.43 -14.53
C ASN A 582 14.54 -7.25 -13.54
N ASP A 583 15.86 -7.12 -13.65
CA ASP A 583 16.81 -7.61 -12.66
C ASP A 583 17.45 -6.42 -11.97
N GLN A 584 17.58 -6.50 -10.66
CA GLN A 584 18.46 -5.60 -9.92
C GLN A 584 19.28 -6.39 -8.92
N THR A 585 20.59 -6.26 -9.02
CA THR A 585 21.53 -6.79 -8.05
C THR A 585 22.07 -5.62 -7.23
N ILE A 586 22.02 -5.76 -5.91
CA ILE A 586 22.68 -4.85 -4.96
C ILE A 586 23.80 -5.62 -4.26
N GLU A 587 25.04 -5.20 -4.47
CA GLU A 587 26.24 -5.72 -3.82
C GLU A 587 26.72 -4.72 -2.77
N LEU A 588 26.84 -5.16 -1.53
CA LEU A 588 27.37 -4.40 -0.39
C LEU A 588 28.70 -5.01 0.03
N HIS A 589 29.81 -4.31 -0.19
CA HIS A 589 31.13 -4.69 0.30
C HIS A 589 31.51 -3.76 1.46
N ILE A 590 31.70 -4.30 2.66
CA ILE A 590 31.91 -3.47 3.86
C ILE A 590 33.14 -3.95 4.62
N THR A 591 34.10 -3.05 4.78
CA THR A 591 35.35 -3.33 5.50
C THR A 591 35.07 -3.59 6.98
N ASP A 592 35.68 -4.65 7.53
CA ASP A 592 35.61 -5.03 8.96
C ASP A 592 34.20 -5.33 9.52
N ARG A 593 33.18 -5.54 8.69
CA ARG A 593 31.81 -5.87 9.11
C ARG A 593 31.31 -7.16 8.48
N VAL A 594 30.46 -7.89 9.20
CA VAL A 594 29.72 -9.05 8.70
C VAL A 594 28.22 -8.71 8.69
N LEU A 595 27.61 -8.73 7.50
CA LEU A 595 26.17 -8.57 7.33
C LEU A 595 25.47 -9.93 7.31
N GLU A 596 24.29 -9.99 7.91
CA GLU A 596 23.40 -11.15 7.78
C GLU A 596 22.48 -11.01 6.57
N GLY A 597 22.17 -12.16 5.96
CA GLY A 597 21.25 -12.21 4.82
C GLY A 597 19.80 -12.07 5.25
N LEU A 598 18.96 -11.64 4.31
CA LEU A 598 17.51 -11.63 4.47
C LEU A 598 16.92 -12.98 4.08
N ALA A 599 15.73 -13.28 4.57
CA ALA A 599 14.96 -14.42 4.08
C ALA A 599 14.65 -14.23 2.58
N ASP A 600 14.82 -15.32 1.84
CA ASP A 600 14.47 -15.35 0.43
C ASP A 600 12.96 -15.25 0.23
N ILE A 601 12.58 -14.61 -0.87
CA ILE A 601 11.19 -14.48 -1.30
C ILE A 601 11.10 -15.02 -2.71
N ASP A 602 10.17 -15.94 -2.93
CA ASP A 602 9.73 -16.38 -4.25
C ASP A 602 8.20 -16.38 -4.24
N THR A 603 7.60 -15.46 -4.99
CA THR A 603 6.15 -15.24 -4.97
C THR A 603 5.62 -15.08 -6.38
N ARG A 604 4.44 -15.65 -6.60
CA ARG A 604 3.72 -15.58 -7.87
C ARG A 604 2.29 -15.15 -7.65
N ALA A 605 1.84 -14.19 -8.45
CA ALA A 605 0.45 -13.77 -8.54
C ALA A 605 0.04 -13.71 -10.02
N GLY A 606 -0.77 -14.68 -10.45
CA GLY A 606 -1.20 -14.77 -11.85
C GLY A 606 -0.01 -14.88 -12.84
N PRO A 607 0.13 -13.95 -13.82
CA PRO A 607 1.24 -13.93 -14.76
C PRO A 607 2.50 -13.25 -14.20
N VAL A 608 2.45 -12.73 -12.97
CA VAL A 608 3.55 -11.98 -12.35
C VAL A 608 4.33 -12.87 -11.40
N THR A 609 5.66 -12.87 -11.52
CA THR A 609 6.57 -13.48 -10.56
C THR A 609 7.52 -12.43 -9.99
N PHE A 610 7.82 -12.56 -8.70
CA PHE A 610 8.81 -11.76 -8.00
C PHE A 610 9.71 -12.68 -7.21
N PHE A 611 11.03 -12.49 -7.31
CA PHE A 611 11.98 -13.09 -6.41
C PHE A 611 12.89 -12.05 -5.78
N ARG A 612 13.27 -12.30 -4.53
CA ARG A 612 14.44 -11.72 -3.87
C ARG A 612 15.28 -12.85 -3.28
N HIS A 613 16.53 -12.95 -3.70
CA HIS A 613 17.48 -13.91 -3.17
C HIS A 613 18.66 -13.19 -2.53
N THR A 614 19.11 -13.65 -1.36
CA THR A 614 20.27 -13.09 -0.68
C THR A 614 21.40 -14.12 -0.56
N SER A 615 22.62 -13.72 -0.95
CA SER A 615 23.82 -14.56 -0.83
C SER A 615 24.98 -13.80 -0.17
N LYS A 616 25.81 -14.51 0.61
CA LYS A 616 27.03 -13.95 1.19
C LYS A 616 28.13 -13.89 0.14
N VAL A 617 28.87 -12.78 0.10
CA VAL A 617 30.11 -12.63 -0.68
C VAL A 617 31.29 -12.46 0.30
N PRO A 618 32.56 -12.70 -0.12
CA PRO A 618 33.70 -12.81 0.80
C PRO A 618 33.88 -11.64 1.79
N ASP A 619 33.45 -10.45 1.39
CA ASP A 619 33.58 -9.17 2.11
C ASP A 619 32.23 -8.42 2.25
N GLY A 620 31.10 -9.15 2.16
CA GLY A 620 29.78 -8.55 2.38
C GLY A 620 28.58 -9.36 1.88
N LEU A 621 27.60 -8.68 1.27
CA LEU A 621 26.29 -9.24 0.93
C LEU A 621 25.90 -8.93 -0.52
N ARG A 622 25.27 -9.89 -1.20
CA ARG A 622 24.65 -9.72 -2.51
C ARG A 622 23.15 -10.01 -2.43
N ILE A 623 22.34 -9.12 -2.98
CA ILE A 623 20.88 -9.24 -3.01
C ILE A 623 20.43 -9.13 -4.46
N ASP A 624 19.81 -10.20 -4.97
CA ASP A 624 19.30 -10.29 -6.33
C ASP A 624 17.77 -10.18 -6.32
N TYR A 625 17.23 -9.20 -7.04
CA TYR A 625 15.81 -8.99 -7.26
C TYR A 625 15.46 -9.28 -8.71
N ARG A 626 14.34 -9.96 -8.94
CA ARG A 626 13.71 -10.00 -10.27
C ARG A 626 12.21 -9.87 -10.15
N ILE A 627 11.65 -9.12 -11.07
CA ILE A 627 10.22 -9.19 -11.37
C ILE A 627 10.04 -9.56 -12.84
N THR A 628 9.07 -10.41 -13.11
CA THR A 628 8.64 -10.74 -14.46
C THR A 628 7.15 -10.61 -14.57
N THR A 629 6.67 -9.84 -15.54
CA THR A 629 5.27 -9.85 -15.96
C THR A 629 5.17 -10.67 -17.24
N GLY A 630 4.23 -11.61 -17.29
CA GLY A 630 4.01 -12.47 -18.45
C GLY A 630 3.54 -11.71 -19.69
N ASP A 631 3.01 -12.45 -20.65
CA ASP A 631 2.47 -11.95 -21.92
C ASP A 631 1.04 -11.40 -21.83
N ARG A 632 0.42 -11.45 -20.64
CA ARG A 632 -0.92 -10.90 -20.42
C ARG A 632 -0.84 -9.44 -19.99
N SER A 633 -1.37 -8.55 -20.82
CA SER A 633 -1.57 -7.13 -20.52
C SER A 633 -2.73 -6.86 -19.55
N GLU A 634 -3.48 -7.89 -19.16
CA GLU A 634 -4.59 -7.78 -18.21
C GLU A 634 -4.89 -9.09 -17.48
N VAL A 635 -5.55 -8.99 -16.33
CA VAL A 635 -6.14 -10.12 -15.60
C VAL A 635 -7.62 -9.84 -15.30
N THR A 636 -8.38 -10.90 -15.04
CA THR A 636 -9.80 -10.75 -14.67
C THR A 636 -9.96 -10.06 -13.32
N ALA A 637 -11.15 -9.52 -13.04
CA ALA A 637 -11.45 -8.89 -11.76
C ALA A 637 -11.20 -9.82 -10.55
N ALA A 638 -11.48 -11.12 -10.70
CA ALA A 638 -11.25 -12.14 -9.67
C ALA A 638 -9.75 -12.43 -9.43
N GLU A 639 -8.91 -12.29 -10.44
CA GLU A 639 -7.44 -12.48 -10.34
C GLU A 639 -6.71 -11.25 -9.78
N ALA A 640 -7.38 -10.10 -9.63
CA ALA A 640 -6.75 -8.85 -9.20
C ALA A 640 -6.27 -8.88 -7.73
N GLY A 641 -7.00 -9.58 -6.85
CA GLY A 641 -6.69 -9.65 -5.41
C GLY A 641 -5.25 -10.10 -5.11
N PRO A 642 -4.78 -11.24 -5.66
CA PRO A 642 -3.39 -11.67 -5.57
C PRO A 642 -2.37 -10.68 -6.13
N ILE A 643 -2.68 -9.98 -7.23
CA ILE A 643 -1.78 -8.96 -7.81
C ILE A 643 -1.60 -7.79 -6.84
N TYR A 644 -2.68 -7.33 -6.21
CA TYR A 644 -2.60 -6.30 -5.17
C TYR A 644 -1.78 -6.76 -3.97
N GLY A 645 -1.97 -8.00 -3.52
CA GLY A 645 -1.15 -8.57 -2.43
C GLY A 645 0.34 -8.57 -2.76
N LEU A 646 0.71 -8.94 -3.98
CA LEU A 646 2.11 -8.88 -4.43
C LEU A 646 2.61 -7.43 -4.57
N SER A 647 1.78 -6.50 -5.05
CA SER A 647 2.11 -5.07 -5.14
C SER A 647 2.38 -4.47 -3.75
N ASP A 648 1.55 -4.81 -2.77
CA ASP A 648 1.70 -4.42 -1.37
C ASP A 648 3.02 -4.98 -0.81
N GLN A 649 3.29 -6.28 -1.01
CA GLN A 649 4.56 -6.92 -0.62
C GLN A 649 5.78 -6.25 -1.26
N LEU A 650 5.73 -5.93 -2.56
CA LEU A 650 6.84 -5.25 -3.24
C LEU A 650 7.18 -3.89 -2.62
N LYS A 651 6.20 -3.17 -2.06
CA LYS A 651 6.45 -1.88 -1.40
C LYS A 651 7.25 -2.04 -0.11
N ASP A 652 6.99 -3.11 0.63
CA ASP A 652 7.68 -3.43 1.87
C ASP A 652 9.08 -4.01 1.62
N GLU A 653 9.23 -4.82 0.57
CA GLU A 653 10.45 -5.62 0.34
C GLU A 653 11.50 -4.92 -0.56
N ASN A 654 11.14 -3.82 -1.22
CA ASN A 654 12.07 -3.11 -2.11
C ASN A 654 13.05 -2.17 -1.39
N GLY A 655 12.84 -1.83 -0.12
CA GLY A 655 13.69 -0.91 0.64
C GLY A 655 14.29 -1.58 1.87
N ILE A 656 15.58 -1.91 1.82
CA ILE A 656 16.25 -2.64 2.91
C ILE A 656 17.14 -1.69 3.71
N GLU A 657 16.94 -1.70 5.02
CA GLU A 657 17.73 -0.94 5.99
C GLU A 657 18.84 -1.80 6.60
N PHE A 658 20.07 -1.29 6.58
CA PHE A 658 21.25 -1.89 7.17
C PHE A 658 21.80 -1.02 8.29
N HIS A 659 22.00 -1.61 9.47
CA HIS A 659 22.58 -0.94 10.64
C HIS A 659 24.04 -1.39 10.84
N LEU A 660 24.99 -0.68 10.23
CA LEU A 660 26.39 -1.12 10.18
C LEU A 660 27.08 -1.05 11.55
N ASP A 661 26.71 -0.06 12.36
CA ASP A 661 27.15 0.08 13.75
C ASP A 661 26.87 -1.15 14.62
N LYS A 662 25.75 -1.85 14.35
CA LYS A 662 25.33 -3.08 15.03
C LYS A 662 25.91 -4.36 14.42
N ALA A 663 26.51 -4.29 13.22
CA ALA A 663 27.06 -5.45 12.55
C ALA A 663 28.35 -5.94 13.24
N ALA A 664 28.49 -7.27 13.36
CA ALA A 664 29.64 -7.91 14.00
C ALA A 664 30.94 -7.61 13.23
N ARG A 665 32.07 -7.54 13.95
CA ARG A 665 33.40 -7.34 13.35
C ARG A 665 34.05 -8.67 12.96
N SER A 666 34.76 -8.70 11.83
CA SER A 666 35.28 -9.94 11.21
C SER A 666 36.57 -10.52 11.85
N SER A 667 37.29 -9.80 12.72
CA SER A 667 38.69 -10.14 13.09
C SER A 667 39.05 -10.21 14.59
N ALA A 668 38.09 -10.22 15.52
CA ALA A 668 38.42 -10.25 16.95
C ALA A 668 38.64 -11.68 17.51
N THR A 669 39.69 -11.87 18.33
CA THR A 669 39.80 -13.03 19.23
C THR A 669 38.54 -13.11 20.09
N PRO A 670 37.86 -14.27 20.19
CA PRO A 670 36.65 -14.37 20.98
C PRO A 670 36.88 -14.00 22.45
N VAL A 671 35.91 -13.30 23.04
CA VAL A 671 36.03 -12.66 24.36
C VAL A 671 36.41 -13.66 25.45
N GLY A 672 37.56 -13.45 26.10
CA GLY A 672 38.01 -14.29 27.21
C GLY A 672 38.79 -15.54 26.81
N ILE A 673 39.07 -15.75 25.52
CA ILE A 673 40.02 -16.76 25.04
C ILE A 673 41.36 -16.05 24.79
N ASP A 674 42.46 -16.58 25.33
CA ASP A 674 43.78 -16.02 25.07
C ASP A 674 44.23 -16.30 23.64
N VAL A 675 45.13 -15.44 23.14
CA VAL A 675 45.57 -15.46 21.75
C VAL A 675 46.27 -16.79 21.38
N ALA A 676 47.01 -17.41 22.31
CA ALA A 676 47.72 -18.66 22.02
C ALA A 676 46.73 -19.82 21.87
N THR A 677 45.77 -19.94 22.79
CA THR A 677 44.69 -20.93 22.72
C THR A 677 43.84 -20.73 21.47
N TRP A 678 43.44 -19.49 21.15
CA TRP A 678 42.67 -19.21 19.93
C TRP A 678 43.45 -19.58 18.66
N THR A 679 44.73 -19.22 18.59
CA THR A 679 45.59 -19.55 17.44
C THR A 679 45.69 -21.06 17.22
N ALA A 680 45.74 -21.86 18.31
CA ALA A 680 45.85 -23.32 18.23
C ALA A 680 44.60 -24.02 17.68
N ILE A 681 43.41 -23.39 17.79
CA ILE A 681 42.12 -23.98 17.38
C ILE A 681 41.43 -23.21 16.24
N LYS A 682 41.93 -22.04 15.84
CA LYS A 682 41.29 -21.11 14.90
C LYS A 682 40.87 -21.80 13.60
N ALA A 683 41.79 -22.53 12.97
CA ALA A 683 41.53 -23.21 11.71
C ALA A 683 40.44 -24.30 11.83
N ASP A 684 40.43 -25.04 12.95
CA ASP A 684 39.39 -26.04 13.21
C ASP A 684 38.03 -25.36 13.42
N MET A 685 38.01 -24.22 14.12
CA MET A 685 36.79 -23.45 14.40
C MET A 685 36.23 -22.76 13.16
N GLU A 686 37.07 -22.21 12.29
CA GLU A 686 36.65 -21.67 10.99
C GLU A 686 36.01 -22.77 10.12
N LYS A 687 36.60 -23.97 10.11
CA LYS A 687 36.05 -25.11 9.37
C LYS A 687 34.72 -25.60 9.97
N VAL A 688 34.62 -25.67 11.30
CA VAL A 688 33.37 -26.01 11.98
C VAL A 688 32.27 -25.00 11.64
N VAL A 689 32.56 -23.69 11.70
CA VAL A 689 31.61 -22.64 11.34
C VAL A 689 31.15 -22.78 9.89
N ALA A 690 32.08 -22.99 8.94
CA ALA A 690 31.75 -23.20 7.53
C ALA A 690 30.85 -24.43 7.29
N LEU A 691 31.06 -25.53 8.03
CA LEU A 691 30.19 -26.70 7.96
C LEU A 691 28.81 -26.44 8.56
N THR A 692 28.73 -25.65 9.64
CA THR A 692 27.45 -25.23 10.23
C THR A 692 26.69 -24.16 9.41
N GLN A 693 27.25 -23.68 8.30
CA GLN A 693 26.51 -22.83 7.36
C GLN A 693 25.79 -23.65 6.27
N LYS A 694 26.13 -24.92 6.10
CA LYS A 694 25.47 -25.81 5.15
C LYS A 694 24.19 -26.38 5.77
N GLU A 695 23.11 -26.41 4.99
CA GLU A 695 21.78 -26.88 5.44
C GLU A 695 21.60 -28.40 5.32
N ASP A 696 22.68 -29.18 5.49
CA ASP A 696 22.63 -30.64 5.36
C ASP A 696 23.09 -31.34 6.65
N GLN A 697 22.40 -32.43 6.99
CA GLN A 697 22.69 -33.22 8.18
C GLN A 697 24.11 -33.83 8.21
N PRO A 698 24.67 -34.35 7.09
CA PRO A 698 26.06 -34.81 7.06
C PRO A 698 27.07 -33.75 7.50
N SER A 699 26.97 -32.50 7.02
CA SER A 699 27.85 -31.41 7.42
C SER A 699 27.75 -31.08 8.91
N ARG A 700 26.56 -31.20 9.53
CA ARG A 700 26.36 -31.04 10.98
C ARG A 700 27.08 -32.13 11.78
N LEU A 701 27.01 -33.38 11.31
CA LEU A 701 27.69 -34.51 11.95
C LEU A 701 29.22 -34.40 11.80
N GLU A 702 29.69 -33.94 10.64
CA GLU A 702 31.11 -33.64 10.41
C GLU A 702 31.60 -32.50 11.32
N ALA A 703 30.82 -31.43 11.46
CA ALA A 703 31.10 -30.33 12.38
C ALA A 703 31.21 -30.81 13.84
N LEU A 704 30.32 -31.71 14.28
CA LEU A 704 30.40 -32.31 15.63
C LEU A 704 31.65 -33.17 15.82
N SER A 705 32.07 -33.91 14.79
CA SER A 705 33.32 -34.69 14.85
C SER A 705 34.56 -33.80 14.91
N LEU A 706 34.60 -32.73 14.12
CA LEU A 706 35.69 -31.75 14.16
C LEU A 706 35.71 -30.98 15.47
N LEU A 707 34.55 -30.61 16.01
CA LEU A 707 34.44 -30.03 17.35
C LEU A 707 35.04 -30.96 18.39
N ALA A 708 34.77 -32.27 18.36
CA ALA A 708 35.35 -33.21 19.31
C ALA A 708 36.89 -33.27 19.23
N VAL A 709 37.46 -33.18 18.02
CA VAL A 709 38.92 -33.11 17.81
C VAL A 709 39.50 -31.81 18.34
N ALA A 710 38.86 -30.67 18.07
CA ALA A 710 39.29 -29.36 18.58
C ALA A 710 39.15 -29.29 20.12
N PHE A 711 38.11 -29.90 20.68
CA PHE A 711 37.84 -29.98 22.10
C PHE A 711 38.97 -30.69 22.87
N ALA A 712 39.62 -31.68 22.25
CA ALA A 712 40.77 -32.37 22.84
C ALA A 712 42.04 -31.49 22.93
N LYS A 713 42.11 -30.37 22.21
CA LYS A 713 43.27 -29.47 22.16
C LYS A 713 43.24 -28.36 23.22
N VAL A 714 42.14 -28.23 23.96
CA VAL A 714 41.92 -27.16 24.93
C VAL A 714 41.75 -27.72 26.35
N ALA A 715 42.09 -26.93 27.37
CA ALA A 715 41.91 -27.32 28.76
C ALA A 715 40.42 -27.28 29.17
N HIS A 716 40.04 -28.12 30.14
CA HIS A 716 38.68 -28.21 30.67
C HIS A 716 38.68 -28.06 32.20
N PRO A 717 37.92 -27.12 32.78
CA PRO A 717 37.08 -26.12 32.12
C PRO A 717 37.89 -24.94 31.55
N SER A 718 37.47 -24.38 30.42
CA SER A 718 38.04 -23.13 29.87
C SER A 718 37.04 -22.34 29.01
N PRO A 719 37.26 -21.03 28.78
CA PRO A 719 36.47 -20.24 27.85
C PRO A 719 36.42 -20.83 26.43
N ALA A 720 37.52 -21.44 25.96
CA ALA A 720 37.56 -22.11 24.66
C ALA A 720 36.70 -23.39 24.62
N ALA A 721 36.74 -24.19 25.70
CA ALA A 721 35.85 -25.33 25.86
C ALA A 721 34.38 -24.92 25.88
N GLY A 722 34.05 -23.85 26.61
CA GLY A 722 32.68 -23.32 26.67
C GLY A 722 32.18 -22.79 25.32
N LEU A 723 33.03 -22.14 24.53
CA LEU A 723 32.69 -21.75 23.15
C LEU A 723 32.32 -22.98 22.30
N MET A 724 33.12 -24.05 22.37
CA MET A 724 32.88 -25.28 21.61
C MET A 724 31.61 -26.02 22.07
N ASP A 725 31.37 -26.11 23.38
CA ASP A 725 30.13 -26.69 23.93
C ASP A 725 28.90 -25.87 23.50
N GLY A 726 29.04 -24.55 23.35
CA GLY A 726 27.97 -23.68 22.85
C GLY A 726 27.60 -24.00 21.39
N ILE A 727 28.61 -24.14 20.53
CA ILE A 727 28.41 -24.53 19.12
C ILE A 727 27.82 -25.94 19.04
N LYS A 728 28.35 -26.88 19.83
CA LYS A 728 27.82 -28.25 19.95
C LYS A 728 26.35 -28.23 20.37
N GLY A 729 25.98 -27.42 21.36
CA GLY A 729 24.61 -27.25 21.81
C GLY A 729 23.67 -26.77 20.70
N ALA A 730 24.10 -25.75 19.92
CA ALA A 730 23.35 -25.24 18.78
C ALA A 730 23.16 -26.30 17.67
N ILE A 731 24.21 -27.03 17.30
CA ILE A 731 24.11 -28.10 16.30
C ILE A 731 23.17 -29.21 16.78
N LEU A 732 23.27 -29.62 18.04
CA LEU A 732 22.39 -30.64 18.61
C LEU A 732 20.92 -30.19 18.67
N ALA A 733 20.68 -28.90 18.89
CA ALA A 733 19.35 -28.31 18.82
C ALA A 733 18.74 -28.46 17.41
N GLU A 734 19.49 -28.08 16.38
CA GLU A 734 19.08 -28.24 14.96
C GLU A 734 18.84 -29.70 14.57
N LEU A 735 19.69 -30.61 15.05
CA LEU A 735 19.52 -32.06 14.86
C LEU A 735 18.36 -32.67 15.68
N ARG A 736 17.54 -31.82 16.34
CA ARG A 736 16.41 -32.23 17.18
C ARG A 736 16.82 -33.23 18.26
N ARG A 737 17.92 -32.94 18.97
CA ARG A 737 18.42 -33.73 20.12
C ARG A 737 18.34 -32.90 21.41
N PRO A 738 17.13 -32.59 21.89
CA PRO A 738 16.91 -31.46 22.80
C PRO A 738 17.50 -31.65 24.21
N GLN A 739 17.54 -32.88 24.74
CA GLN A 739 18.11 -33.17 26.06
C GLN A 739 19.64 -32.99 26.10
N VAL A 740 20.34 -33.50 25.08
CA VAL A 740 21.81 -33.37 24.98
C VAL A 740 22.22 -31.97 24.52
N ALA A 741 21.36 -31.28 23.75
CA ALA A 741 21.53 -29.86 23.45
C ALA A 741 21.48 -29.02 24.74
N LEU A 742 20.47 -29.21 25.59
CA LEU A 742 20.38 -28.50 26.88
C LEU A 742 21.60 -28.77 27.78
N ALA A 743 22.07 -30.01 27.85
CA ALA A 743 23.27 -30.35 28.62
C ALA A 743 24.53 -29.61 28.10
N ALA A 744 24.71 -29.54 26.78
CA ALA A 744 25.82 -28.82 26.17
C ALA A 744 25.70 -27.30 26.38
N LEU A 745 24.50 -26.73 26.26
CA LEU A 745 24.24 -25.30 26.51
C LEU A 745 24.52 -24.92 27.96
N ARG A 746 24.13 -25.74 28.96
CA ARG A 746 24.48 -25.56 30.38
C ARG A 746 25.99 -25.59 30.61
N SER A 747 26.68 -26.55 29.98
CA SER A 747 28.15 -26.65 30.04
C SER A 747 28.81 -25.39 29.45
N ALA A 748 28.30 -24.92 28.32
CA ALA A 748 28.81 -23.74 27.62
C ALA A 748 28.70 -22.47 28.45
N THR A 749 27.50 -22.16 28.95
CA THR A 749 27.21 -20.92 29.69
C THR A 749 27.82 -20.88 31.09
N GLY A 750 28.23 -22.05 31.62
CA GLY A 750 29.03 -22.17 32.83
C GLY A 750 30.51 -21.82 32.63
N GLN A 751 31.03 -21.91 31.40
CA GLN A 751 32.47 -21.79 31.11
C GLN A 751 32.83 -20.60 30.22
N TYR A 752 31.88 -20.12 29.40
CA TYR A 752 32.12 -19.08 28.40
C TYR A 752 31.01 -18.04 28.40
N ASN A 753 31.39 -16.78 28.63
CA ASN A 753 30.45 -15.67 28.67
C ASN A 753 30.25 -15.01 27.30
N GLY A 754 31.11 -15.24 26.29
CA GLY A 754 31.23 -14.36 25.13
C GLY A 754 30.22 -14.53 23.98
N ASN A 755 29.23 -15.44 24.07
CA ASN A 755 28.27 -15.70 22.99
C ASN A 755 26.81 -15.50 23.45
N PRO A 756 26.16 -14.36 23.12
CA PRO A 756 24.79 -14.08 23.56
C PRO A 756 23.75 -15.04 22.99
N THR A 757 23.96 -15.57 21.78
CA THR A 757 23.04 -16.53 21.14
C THR A 757 22.93 -17.83 21.94
N VAL A 758 24.04 -18.32 22.50
CA VAL A 758 24.06 -19.52 23.34
C VAL A 758 23.26 -19.32 24.63
N TYR A 759 23.35 -18.13 25.25
CA TYR A 759 22.54 -17.81 26.43
C TYR A 759 21.04 -17.73 26.11
N ARG A 760 20.66 -17.16 24.96
CA ARG A 760 19.25 -17.12 24.52
C ARG A 760 18.70 -18.52 24.26
N LEU A 761 19.46 -19.37 23.56
CA LEU A 761 19.11 -20.77 23.34
C LEU A 761 18.98 -21.53 24.66
N TRP A 762 19.90 -21.33 25.59
CA TRP A 762 19.83 -21.96 26.90
C TRP A 762 18.53 -21.60 27.64
N ILE A 763 18.17 -20.31 27.71
CA ILE A 763 16.91 -19.88 28.33
C ILE A 763 15.70 -20.53 27.64
N GLY A 764 15.66 -20.54 26.30
CA GLY A 764 14.57 -21.18 25.55
C GLY A 764 14.43 -22.67 25.87
N TYR A 765 15.54 -23.41 25.89
CA TYR A 765 15.52 -24.84 26.22
C TYR A 765 15.19 -25.12 27.70
N GLU A 766 15.54 -24.23 28.63
CA GLU A 766 15.07 -24.32 30.03
C GLU A 766 13.56 -24.04 30.14
N LEU A 767 13.03 -23.13 29.32
CA LEU A 767 11.59 -22.90 29.24
C LEU A 767 10.85 -24.12 28.66
N ASP A 768 11.43 -24.81 27.68
CA ASP A 768 10.77 -25.99 27.11
C ASP A 768 10.89 -27.22 28.02
N LEU A 769 12.09 -27.51 28.52
CA LEU A 769 12.41 -28.79 29.18
C LEU A 769 12.68 -28.67 30.69
N GLY A 770 12.96 -27.48 31.19
CA GLY A 770 13.37 -27.22 32.59
C GLY A 770 12.22 -26.93 33.54
N THR A 771 12.56 -26.63 34.79
CA THR A 771 11.63 -26.24 35.86
C THR A 771 11.67 -24.73 36.09
N GLY A 772 10.76 -24.19 36.92
CA GLY A 772 10.81 -22.77 37.31
C GLY A 772 12.16 -22.40 37.94
N GLU A 773 12.73 -23.27 38.76
CA GLU A 773 14.06 -23.05 39.37
C GLU A 773 15.19 -22.98 38.35
N THR A 774 15.22 -23.87 37.34
CA THR A 774 16.31 -23.88 36.36
C THR A 774 16.22 -22.71 35.38
N VAL A 775 15.00 -22.29 35.02
CA VAL A 775 14.74 -21.07 34.26
C VAL A 775 15.22 -19.84 35.02
N ALA A 776 14.85 -19.71 36.30
CA ALA A 776 15.30 -18.60 37.14
C ALA A 776 16.83 -18.56 37.25
N GLN A 777 17.47 -19.71 37.43
CA GLN A 777 18.93 -19.82 37.45
C GLN A 777 19.56 -19.35 36.13
N ALA A 778 19.01 -19.79 34.99
CA ALA A 778 19.49 -19.40 33.67
C ALA A 778 19.36 -17.89 33.45
N MET A 779 18.21 -17.32 33.78
CA MET A 779 17.97 -15.88 33.66
C MET A 779 18.88 -15.07 34.59
N ARG A 780 19.05 -15.47 35.86
CA ARG A 780 19.95 -14.80 36.83
C ARG A 780 21.42 -14.88 36.41
N ARG A 781 21.86 -15.99 35.82
CA ARG A 781 23.22 -16.10 35.29
C ARG A 781 23.38 -15.15 34.12
N THR A 782 22.42 -15.18 33.18
CA THR A 782 22.44 -14.38 31.96
C THR A 782 22.40 -12.89 32.28
N SER A 783 21.58 -12.43 33.24
CA SER A 783 21.52 -11.01 33.63
C SER A 783 22.87 -10.46 34.08
N LYS A 784 23.67 -11.28 34.76
CA LYS A 784 24.98 -10.87 35.30
C LYS A 784 26.09 -10.80 34.25
N VAL A 785 26.05 -11.64 33.22
CA VAL A 785 27.16 -11.78 32.26
C VAL A 785 26.81 -11.34 30.84
N GLN A 786 25.53 -11.36 30.50
CA GLN A 786 24.95 -11.01 29.21
C GLN A 786 23.62 -10.25 29.41
N PRO A 787 23.63 -9.08 30.09
CA PRO A 787 22.41 -8.33 30.40
C PRO A 787 21.59 -7.97 29.16
N GLU A 788 22.24 -7.71 28.02
CA GLU A 788 21.56 -7.41 26.74
C GLU A 788 20.68 -8.56 26.24
N VAL A 789 21.05 -9.81 26.52
CA VAL A 789 20.21 -10.96 26.17
C VAL A 789 18.91 -10.91 26.96
N ILE A 790 18.99 -10.59 28.26
CA ILE A 790 17.81 -10.40 29.10
C ILE A 790 17.02 -9.18 28.63
N ALA A 791 17.68 -8.06 28.32
CA ALA A 791 17.05 -6.83 27.85
C ALA A 791 16.17 -7.06 26.60
N SER A 792 16.60 -7.98 25.73
CA SER A 792 15.97 -8.28 24.44
C SER A 792 15.09 -9.54 24.46
N LEU A 793 14.78 -10.15 25.61
CA LEU A 793 13.96 -11.35 25.66
C LEU A 793 12.53 -11.08 25.16
N ASP A 794 11.97 -12.04 24.43
CA ASP A 794 10.58 -11.97 24.00
C ASP A 794 9.64 -11.95 25.22
N PRO A 795 8.61 -11.08 25.26
CA PRO A 795 7.63 -11.07 26.35
C PRO A 795 6.97 -12.40 26.65
N GLN A 796 6.79 -13.28 25.66
CA GLN A 796 6.28 -14.63 25.86
C GLN A 796 7.23 -15.50 26.69
N TYR A 797 8.56 -15.36 26.51
CA TYR A 797 9.54 -16.10 27.33
C TYR A 797 9.42 -15.71 28.79
N THR A 798 9.27 -14.42 29.05
CA THR A 798 9.06 -13.89 30.40
C THR A 798 7.74 -14.37 31.01
N ARG A 799 6.63 -14.34 30.25
CA ARG A 799 5.34 -14.86 30.72
C ARG A 799 5.42 -16.35 31.05
N LEU A 800 6.06 -17.15 30.20
CA LEU A 800 6.24 -18.58 30.42
C LEU A 800 7.14 -18.86 31.64
N ALA A 801 8.21 -18.07 31.83
CA ALA A 801 9.06 -18.16 33.02
C ALA A 801 8.25 -17.91 34.31
N LEU A 802 7.44 -16.85 34.34
CA LEU A 802 6.57 -16.53 35.47
C LEU A 802 5.49 -17.59 35.69
N GLN A 803 4.91 -18.15 34.62
CA GLN A 803 3.95 -19.24 34.70
C GLN A 803 4.57 -20.50 35.32
N LYS A 804 5.81 -20.84 34.94
CA LYS A 804 6.55 -21.95 35.56
C LYS A 804 6.85 -21.71 37.03
N ALA A 805 7.17 -20.48 37.42
CA ALA A 805 7.31 -20.12 38.82
C ALA A 805 5.98 -20.30 39.57
N GLN A 806 4.86 -19.86 38.98
CA GLN A 806 3.52 -19.97 39.57
C GLN A 806 3.10 -21.42 39.83
N ALA A 807 3.49 -22.35 38.95
CA ALA A 807 3.21 -23.78 39.08
C ALA A 807 3.97 -24.48 40.23
N LEU A 808 4.92 -23.80 40.88
CA LEU A 808 5.66 -24.36 42.01
C LEU A 808 4.81 -24.36 43.31
N PRO A 809 5.15 -25.25 44.27
CA PRO A 809 4.63 -25.18 45.63
C PRO A 809 4.84 -23.79 46.28
N ALA A 810 3.95 -23.40 47.19
CA ALA A 810 3.90 -22.06 47.79
C ALA A 810 5.24 -21.65 48.43
N GLU A 811 5.93 -22.59 49.08
CA GLU A 811 7.21 -22.37 49.76
C GLU A 811 8.37 -22.00 48.82
N LYS A 812 8.25 -22.25 47.52
CA LYS A 812 9.27 -21.93 46.50
C LYS A 812 8.86 -20.82 45.54
N ARG A 813 7.56 -20.63 45.34
CA ARG A 813 6.98 -19.76 44.32
C ARG A 813 7.49 -18.32 44.42
N GLU A 814 7.46 -17.73 45.62
CA GLU A 814 7.89 -16.34 45.86
C GLU A 814 9.38 -16.14 45.59
N ALA A 815 10.22 -17.09 46.03
CA ALA A 815 11.66 -17.02 45.82
C ALA A 815 12.03 -17.09 44.33
N VAL A 816 11.46 -18.03 43.59
CA VAL A 816 11.75 -18.25 42.15
C VAL A 816 11.20 -17.11 41.30
N ARG A 817 9.97 -16.64 41.57
CA ARG A 817 9.42 -15.45 40.92
C ARG A 817 10.32 -14.23 41.17
N GLY A 818 10.78 -14.05 42.41
CA GLY A 818 11.72 -12.99 42.77
C GLY A 818 13.01 -13.06 41.97
N ASP A 819 13.59 -14.24 41.77
CA ASP A 819 14.80 -14.41 40.95
C ASP A 819 14.60 -14.04 39.48
N ILE A 820 13.46 -14.41 38.89
CA ILE A 820 13.12 -14.02 37.52
C ILE A 820 12.97 -12.50 37.42
N CYS A 821 12.23 -11.89 38.35
CA CYS A 821 12.05 -10.43 38.40
C CYS A 821 13.38 -9.69 38.55
N ILE A 822 14.26 -10.16 39.45
CA ILE A 822 15.60 -9.58 39.65
C ILE A 822 16.40 -9.67 38.35
N ALA A 823 16.42 -10.83 37.69
CA ALA A 823 17.13 -10.99 36.42
C ALA A 823 16.67 -9.97 35.37
N LEU A 824 15.35 -9.82 35.21
CA LEU A 824 14.73 -8.90 34.24
C LEU A 824 15.04 -7.43 34.56
N ALA A 825 14.91 -7.03 35.83
CA ALA A 825 15.14 -5.66 36.26
C ALA A 825 16.62 -5.25 36.23
N GLU A 826 17.53 -6.17 36.57
CA GLU A 826 18.98 -6.00 36.42
C GLU A 826 19.37 -5.92 34.94
N GLY A 827 18.81 -6.79 34.10
CA GLY A 827 19.04 -6.84 32.66
C GLY A 827 18.41 -5.69 31.88
N GLY A 828 17.63 -4.80 32.51
CA GLY A 828 17.03 -3.66 31.82
C GLY A 828 15.84 -4.02 30.91
N TRP A 829 15.25 -5.20 31.09
CA TRP A 829 14.16 -5.68 30.27
C TRP A 829 12.95 -4.74 30.31
N GLN A 830 12.58 -4.22 29.14
CA GLN A 830 11.52 -3.21 28.95
C GLN A 830 11.63 -1.98 29.87
N GLN A 831 12.85 -1.54 30.17
CA GLN A 831 13.12 -0.32 30.96
C GLN A 831 13.40 0.92 30.11
N ALA A 832 13.69 0.76 28.81
CA ALA A 832 14.00 1.83 27.86
C ALA A 832 13.56 1.45 26.42
N PRO A 833 12.37 1.88 25.95
CA PRO A 833 11.38 2.64 26.69
C PRO A 833 10.77 1.81 27.82
N ARG A 834 10.39 2.49 28.90
CA ARG A 834 9.83 1.85 30.08
C ARG A 834 8.36 1.49 29.84
N THR A 835 8.04 0.20 29.81
CA THR A 835 6.67 -0.30 29.65
C THR A 835 5.99 -0.51 31.01
N SER A 836 4.68 -0.73 31.01
CA SER A 836 3.93 -1.13 32.21
C SER A 836 4.45 -2.46 32.76
N PHE A 837 4.72 -3.44 31.90
CA PHE A 837 5.22 -4.74 32.36
C PHE A 837 6.66 -4.65 32.90
N GLY A 838 7.51 -3.83 32.28
CA GLY A 838 8.83 -3.49 32.80
C GLY A 838 8.74 -2.85 34.19
N ASN A 839 7.81 -1.92 34.40
CA ASN A 839 7.55 -1.34 35.73
C ASN A 839 7.19 -2.40 36.77
N ALA A 840 6.29 -3.33 36.43
CA ALA A 840 5.89 -4.42 37.31
C ALA A 840 7.09 -5.33 37.68
N MET A 841 7.98 -5.63 36.73
CA MET A 841 9.19 -6.42 36.99
C MET A 841 10.18 -5.68 37.89
N LEU A 842 10.35 -4.37 37.69
CA LEU A 842 11.19 -3.53 38.55
C LEU A 842 10.64 -3.52 40.00
N GLY A 843 9.34 -3.33 40.18
CA GLY A 843 8.70 -3.39 41.49
C GLY A 843 8.83 -4.75 42.15
N CYS A 844 8.59 -5.82 41.39
CA CYS A 844 8.77 -7.20 41.84
C CYS A 844 10.21 -7.47 42.32
N ALA A 845 11.23 -6.96 41.61
CA ALA A 845 12.63 -7.11 42.00
C ALA A 845 12.96 -6.35 43.30
N ILE A 846 12.44 -5.13 43.48
CA ILE A 846 12.60 -4.36 44.73
C ILE A 846 11.99 -5.12 45.91
N THR A 847 10.77 -5.64 45.74
CA THR A 847 10.09 -6.47 46.73
C THR A 847 10.91 -7.71 47.07
N ALA A 848 11.43 -8.43 46.07
CA ALA A 848 12.24 -9.62 46.28
C ALA A 848 13.53 -9.33 47.07
N HIS A 849 14.29 -8.30 46.70
CA HIS A 849 15.47 -7.88 47.44
C HIS A 849 15.13 -7.45 48.87
N SER A 850 14.03 -6.71 49.05
CA SER A 850 13.58 -6.28 50.38
C SER A 850 13.25 -7.46 51.29
N LEU A 851 12.55 -8.48 50.80
CA LEU A 851 12.19 -9.67 51.58
C LEU A 851 13.42 -10.49 51.98
N ARG A 852 14.47 -10.46 51.15
CA ARG A 852 15.77 -11.12 51.39
C ARG A 852 16.70 -10.33 52.30
N GLY A 853 16.35 -9.10 52.67
CA GLY A 853 17.22 -8.20 53.44
C GLY A 853 18.37 -7.59 52.63
N GLU A 854 18.32 -7.70 51.30
CA GLU A 854 19.29 -7.16 50.32
C GLU A 854 19.02 -5.67 50.11
N LEU A 855 19.18 -4.86 51.17
CA LEU A 855 18.73 -3.46 51.19
C LEU A 855 19.54 -2.56 50.25
N THR A 856 20.79 -2.89 49.96
CA THR A 856 21.64 -2.12 49.05
C THR A 856 21.10 -2.22 47.62
N GLU A 857 20.79 -3.44 47.20
CA GLU A 857 20.22 -3.79 45.90
C GLU A 857 18.81 -3.20 45.75
N ALA A 858 17.98 -3.35 46.78
CA ALA A 858 16.64 -2.76 46.81
C ALA A 858 16.68 -1.22 46.68
N ARG A 859 17.61 -0.54 47.37
CA ARG A 859 17.79 0.92 47.25
C ARG A 859 18.31 1.34 45.87
N ALA A 860 19.20 0.57 45.27
CA ALA A 860 19.68 0.83 43.91
C ALA A 860 18.54 0.76 42.88
N LEU A 861 17.62 -0.19 43.03
CA LEU A 861 16.43 -0.28 42.19
C LEU A 861 15.39 0.80 42.51
N LEU A 862 15.19 1.18 43.78
CA LEU A 862 14.34 2.32 44.16
C LEU A 862 14.79 3.64 43.51
N ALA A 863 16.11 3.85 43.36
CA ALA A 863 16.66 5.02 42.68
C ALA A 863 16.29 5.10 41.19
N LYS A 864 15.84 3.99 40.58
CA LYS A 864 15.32 3.98 39.20
C LYS A 864 13.90 4.56 39.11
N ALA A 865 13.32 5.07 40.20
CA ALA A 865 11.97 5.64 40.28
C ALA A 865 10.90 4.68 39.73
N PRO A 866 10.59 3.59 40.48
CA PRO A 866 9.56 2.62 40.13
C PRO A 866 8.17 3.27 40.06
N ALA A 867 7.19 2.53 39.55
CA ALA A 867 5.80 2.98 39.49
C ALA A 867 5.23 3.26 40.88
N THR A 868 4.23 4.15 40.93
CA THR A 868 3.75 4.66 42.21
C THR A 868 3.04 3.59 43.03
N ASP A 869 2.39 2.64 42.38
CA ASP A 869 1.76 1.47 42.98
C ASP A 869 2.74 0.65 43.84
N THR A 870 3.95 0.45 43.34
CA THR A 870 5.05 -0.23 44.01
C THR A 870 5.48 0.54 45.25
N LEU A 871 5.64 1.87 45.15
CA LEU A 871 6.03 2.70 46.29
C LEU A 871 4.98 2.64 47.41
N VAL A 872 3.70 2.74 47.06
CA VAL A 872 2.59 2.65 48.02
C VAL A 872 2.53 1.25 48.65
N THR A 873 2.73 0.19 47.86
CA THR A 873 2.76 -1.20 48.32
C THR A 873 3.89 -1.44 49.34
N LEU A 874 5.10 -0.97 49.04
CA LEU A 874 6.24 -1.03 49.97
C LEU A 874 6.00 -0.17 51.23
N ALA A 875 5.28 0.96 51.09
CA ALA A 875 4.97 1.83 52.20
C ALA A 875 3.92 1.23 53.14
N ILE A 876 2.95 0.48 52.62
CA ILE A 876 1.81 -0.02 53.41
C ILE A 876 2.13 -1.34 54.12
N ASP A 877 2.90 -2.24 53.50
CA ASP A 877 3.23 -3.57 54.02
C ASP A 877 4.44 -3.56 54.96
N ARG A 878 4.27 -4.12 56.16
CA ARG A 878 5.26 -4.17 57.24
C ARG A 878 6.44 -5.10 56.96
N ARG A 879 6.32 -6.06 56.03
CA ARG A 879 7.47 -6.87 55.57
C ARG A 879 8.58 -6.00 54.98
N HIS A 880 8.22 -4.84 54.43
CA HIS A 880 9.13 -3.88 53.82
C HIS A 880 9.55 -2.73 54.75
N ARG A 881 9.32 -2.85 56.07
CA ARG A 881 9.60 -1.78 57.04
C ARG A 881 11.03 -1.24 57.04
N ALA A 882 12.00 -2.05 56.60
CA ALA A 882 13.39 -1.64 56.48
C ALA A 882 13.61 -0.58 55.38
N LEU A 883 12.71 -0.50 54.39
CA LEU A 883 12.73 0.49 53.31
C LEU A 883 11.81 1.69 53.60
N TRP A 884 10.99 1.68 54.65
CA TRP A 884 10.10 2.80 54.95
C TRP A 884 10.79 4.17 55.04
N PRO A 885 11.99 4.33 55.64
CA PRO A 885 12.68 5.62 55.64
C PRO A 885 13.05 6.14 54.24
N ASP A 886 13.23 5.24 53.27
CA ASP A 886 13.53 5.56 51.87
C ASP A 886 12.23 5.87 51.11
N VAL A 887 11.21 5.03 51.28
CA VAL A 887 9.91 5.14 50.59
C VAL A 887 9.09 6.34 51.11
N ASP A 888 9.15 6.67 52.40
CA ASP A 888 8.42 7.80 53.01
C ASP A 888 8.86 9.16 52.44
N ARG A 889 10.07 9.24 51.84
CA ARG A 889 10.51 10.44 51.12
C ARG A 889 9.69 10.71 49.87
N PHE A 890 9.22 9.66 49.20
CA PHE A 890 8.30 9.76 48.07
C PHE A 890 6.86 10.02 48.52
N GLY A 891 6.49 9.58 49.73
CA GLY A 891 5.13 9.68 50.26
C GLY A 891 4.75 11.01 50.93
N GLN A 892 5.65 12.00 51.01
CA GLN A 892 5.41 13.27 51.72
C GLN A 892 4.19 14.05 51.21
N ASP A 893 3.87 13.92 49.92
CA ASP A 893 2.73 14.53 49.26
C ASP A 893 1.63 13.49 48.92
N GLY A 894 1.64 12.34 49.60
CA GLY A 894 0.79 11.20 49.24
C GLY A 894 1.17 10.56 47.91
N PHE A 895 2.45 10.63 47.51
CA PHE A 895 2.99 10.11 46.25
C PHE A 895 2.54 10.88 44.99
N ARG A 896 2.00 12.09 45.13
CA ARG A 896 1.53 12.90 43.99
C ARG A 896 2.64 13.15 42.97
N LYS A 897 3.83 13.55 43.42
CA LYS A 897 4.99 13.76 42.53
C LYS A 897 5.39 12.52 41.75
N SER A 898 5.30 11.34 42.36
CA SER A 898 5.60 10.07 41.67
C SER A 898 4.59 9.79 40.56
N LEU A 899 3.31 10.04 40.78
CA LEU A 899 2.27 9.90 39.76
C LEU A 899 2.45 10.88 38.59
N GLU A 900 2.76 12.15 38.89
CA GLU A 900 3.01 13.15 37.85
C GLU A 900 4.24 12.79 36.99
N LEU A 901 5.29 12.24 37.62
CA LEU A 901 6.46 11.73 36.89
C LEU A 901 6.09 10.56 35.97
N GLU A 902 5.22 9.66 36.43
CA GLU A 902 4.74 8.52 35.65
C GLU A 902 3.90 8.98 34.44
N SER A 903 2.97 9.92 34.66
CA SER A 903 2.16 10.52 33.59
C SER A 903 3.02 11.28 32.56
N ALA A 904 4.07 11.96 33.00
CA ALA A 904 5.03 12.63 32.11
C ALA A 904 5.78 11.62 31.22
N ARG A 905 6.18 10.47 31.76
CA ARG A 905 6.81 9.37 31.00
C ARG A 905 5.83 8.79 29.97
N ALA A 906 4.60 8.51 30.39
CA ALA A 906 3.57 8.00 29.49
C ALA A 906 3.25 8.99 28.35
N THR A 907 3.21 10.30 28.66
CA THR A 907 3.04 11.36 27.66
C THR A 907 4.18 11.37 26.65
N THR A 908 5.42 11.22 27.12
CA THR A 908 6.60 11.13 26.24
C THR A 908 6.56 9.88 25.35
N ALA A 909 6.12 8.74 25.90
CA ALA A 909 6.00 7.49 25.14
C ALA A 909 4.95 7.60 24.02
N VAL A 910 3.79 8.20 24.31
CA VAL A 910 2.75 8.45 23.28
C VAL A 910 3.24 9.41 22.21
N ALA A 911 4.01 10.44 22.55
CA ALA A 911 4.58 11.35 21.56
C ALA A 911 5.54 10.65 20.58
N ALA A 912 6.27 9.63 21.06
CA ALA A 912 7.14 8.82 20.22
C ALA A 912 6.39 7.78 19.38
N ALA A 913 5.23 7.30 19.85
CA ALA A 913 4.44 6.26 19.18
C ALA A 913 2.92 6.52 19.29
N PRO A 914 2.37 7.54 18.61
CA PRO A 914 0.99 8.00 18.83
C PRO A 914 -0.09 7.00 18.41
N GLY A 915 0.24 6.02 17.56
CA GLY A 915 -0.65 4.94 17.14
C GLY A 915 -0.52 3.65 17.94
N ASN A 916 0.33 3.59 18.97
CA ASN A 916 0.53 2.38 19.77
C ASN A 916 -0.50 2.32 20.92
N TYR A 917 -1.39 1.33 20.84
CA TYR A 917 -2.51 1.14 21.77
C TYR A 917 -2.06 0.97 23.23
N GLU A 918 -0.98 0.22 23.50
CA GLU A 918 -0.45 0.00 24.86
C GLU A 918 0.07 1.32 25.50
N THR A 919 0.80 2.13 24.72
CA THR A 919 1.33 3.41 25.23
C THR A 919 0.23 4.42 25.53
N VAL A 920 -0.80 4.49 24.66
CA VAL A 920 -1.96 5.37 24.84
C VAL A 920 -2.78 4.91 26.04
N MET A 921 -3.00 3.60 26.17
CA MET A 921 -3.67 3.01 27.33
C MET A 921 -2.95 3.35 28.66
N THR A 922 -1.63 3.22 28.70
CA THR A 922 -0.83 3.60 29.89
C THR A 922 -0.98 5.09 30.23
N ARG A 923 -1.06 5.95 29.22
CA ARG A 923 -1.32 7.39 29.42
C ARG A 923 -2.72 7.64 29.98
N MET A 924 -3.74 6.93 29.48
CA MET A 924 -5.10 7.02 30.01
C MET A 924 -5.15 6.61 31.49
N GLN A 925 -4.57 5.45 31.83
CA GLN A 925 -4.52 4.94 33.20
C GLN A 925 -3.81 5.88 34.19
N THR A 926 -2.65 6.43 33.80
CA THR A 926 -1.90 7.37 34.66
C THR A 926 -2.61 8.71 34.83
N LEU A 927 -3.29 9.22 33.80
CA LEU A 927 -4.12 10.43 33.91
C LEU A 927 -5.36 10.18 34.79
N ARG A 928 -6.00 9.01 34.67
CA ARG A 928 -7.10 8.59 35.55
C ARG A 928 -6.64 8.50 37.00
N ALA A 929 -5.47 7.91 37.26
CA ALA A 929 -4.85 7.85 38.59
C ALA A 929 -4.63 9.25 39.22
N LEU A 930 -4.34 10.26 38.39
CA LEU A 930 -4.19 11.66 38.82
C LEU A 930 -5.52 12.40 39.03
N GLY A 931 -6.66 11.82 38.65
CA GLY A 931 -7.97 12.48 38.62
C GLY A 931 -8.19 13.39 37.41
N ARG A 932 -7.35 13.29 36.37
CA ARG A 932 -7.41 14.09 35.13
C ARG A 932 -8.25 13.37 34.08
N PHE A 933 -9.49 13.04 34.44
CA PHE A 933 -10.35 12.13 33.67
C PHE A 933 -10.67 12.60 32.25
N GLU A 934 -10.94 13.90 32.06
CA GLU A 934 -11.19 14.47 30.72
C GLU A 934 -9.96 14.35 29.81
N GLU A 935 -8.76 14.49 30.38
CA GLU A 935 -7.51 14.33 29.61
C GLU A 935 -7.22 12.86 29.29
N ALA A 936 -7.55 11.95 30.22
CA ALA A 936 -7.49 10.51 29.98
C ALA A 936 -8.40 10.12 28.81
N LEU A 937 -9.67 10.56 28.86
CA LEU A 937 -10.64 10.34 27.80
C LEU A 937 -10.15 10.89 26.45
N ALA A 938 -9.65 12.13 26.44
CA ALA A 938 -9.12 12.75 25.23
C ALA A 938 -7.94 11.99 24.63
N ALA A 939 -7.07 11.40 25.47
CA ALA A 939 -5.90 10.64 25.01
C ALA A 939 -6.29 9.38 24.22
N GLY A 940 -7.34 8.67 24.63
CA GLY A 940 -7.79 7.43 23.99
C GLY A 940 -8.77 7.60 22.82
N LYS A 941 -9.45 8.75 22.74
CA LYS A 941 -10.62 8.97 21.86
C LYS A 941 -10.39 8.58 20.39
N ALA A 942 -9.27 9.02 19.81
CA ALA A 942 -9.00 8.81 18.39
C ALA A 942 -8.85 7.31 18.05
N LEU A 943 -8.19 6.55 18.92
CA LEU A 943 -7.97 5.11 18.72
C LEU A 943 -9.22 4.29 19.05
N ALA A 944 -9.95 4.67 20.10
CA ALA A 944 -11.16 3.97 20.52
C ALA A 944 -12.33 4.14 19.54
N SER A 945 -12.36 5.23 18.75
CA SER A 945 -13.46 5.53 17.83
C SER A 945 -13.35 4.83 16.47
N ASP A 946 -12.19 4.26 16.12
CA ASP A 946 -11.95 3.60 14.83
C ASP A 946 -12.11 2.08 14.96
N LYS A 947 -13.35 1.60 14.80
CA LYS A 947 -13.70 0.18 15.00
C LYS A 947 -12.89 -0.76 14.11
N ALA A 948 -12.59 -0.38 12.87
CA ALA A 948 -11.82 -1.21 11.95
C ALA A 948 -10.38 -1.37 12.43
N LYS A 949 -9.75 -0.28 12.91
CA LYS A 949 -8.41 -0.37 13.50
C LYS A 949 -8.40 -1.09 14.83
N VAL A 950 -9.43 -0.95 15.65
CA VAL A 950 -9.59 -1.71 16.91
C VAL A 950 -9.65 -3.21 16.63
N GLU A 951 -10.43 -3.64 15.63
CA GLU A 951 -10.51 -5.07 15.24
C GLU A 951 -9.17 -5.59 14.72
N VAL A 952 -8.45 -4.79 13.91
CA VAL A 952 -7.11 -5.14 13.40
C VAL A 952 -6.08 -5.21 14.53
N ALA A 953 -6.15 -4.32 15.51
CA ALA A 953 -5.27 -4.31 16.68
C ALA A 953 -5.55 -5.48 17.64
N GLY A 954 -6.71 -6.15 17.51
CA GLY A 954 -7.09 -7.29 18.33
C GLY A 954 -7.15 -6.94 19.82
N SER A 955 -6.52 -7.77 20.65
CA SER A 955 -6.58 -7.65 22.12
C SER A 955 -6.20 -6.27 22.64
N ASP A 956 -5.13 -5.65 22.13
CA ASP A 956 -4.69 -4.32 22.58
C ASP A 956 -5.73 -3.23 22.21
N GLY A 957 -6.39 -3.39 21.05
CA GLY A 957 -7.52 -2.57 20.63
C GLY A 957 -8.72 -2.69 21.57
N PHE A 958 -9.09 -3.93 21.91
CA PHE A 958 -10.23 -4.22 22.78
C PHE A 958 -10.01 -3.66 24.19
N TRP A 959 -8.81 -3.87 24.77
CA TRP A 959 -8.47 -3.35 26.09
C TRP A 959 -8.38 -1.82 26.12
N LEU A 960 -7.94 -1.17 25.05
CA LEU A 960 -7.98 0.30 24.97
C LEU A 960 -9.42 0.83 24.98
N VAL A 961 -10.36 0.18 24.28
CA VAL A 961 -11.78 0.58 24.33
C VAL A 961 -12.37 0.37 25.73
N ASN A 962 -12.00 -0.74 26.39
CA ASN A 962 -12.38 -0.97 27.78
C ASN A 962 -11.89 0.18 28.70
N GLU A 963 -10.63 0.59 28.56
CA GLU A 963 -10.06 1.71 29.34
C GLU A 963 -10.73 3.04 29.01
N TYR A 964 -11.09 3.27 27.75
CA TYR A 964 -11.86 4.43 27.32
C TYR A 964 -13.27 4.46 27.96
N ALA A 965 -13.90 3.29 28.10
CA ALA A 965 -15.17 3.15 28.81
C ALA A 965 -15.03 3.44 30.32
N TYR A 966 -13.93 3.01 30.96
CA TYR A 966 -13.65 3.38 32.36
C TYR A 966 -13.44 4.89 32.53
N ASP A 967 -12.79 5.58 31.58
CA ASP A 967 -12.66 7.04 31.60
C ASP A 967 -14.03 7.74 31.45
N LEU A 968 -14.91 7.24 30.58
CA LEU A 968 -16.28 7.73 30.45
C LEU A 968 -17.10 7.53 31.74
N ARG A 969 -16.97 6.36 32.38
CA ARG A 969 -17.58 6.06 33.68
C ARG A 969 -17.09 7.04 34.75
N ALA A 970 -15.79 7.35 34.78
CA ALA A 970 -15.19 8.24 35.78
C ALA A 970 -15.75 9.67 35.76
N ILE A 971 -16.19 10.15 34.60
CA ILE A 971 -16.82 11.47 34.43
C ILE A 971 -18.37 11.42 34.46
N GLY A 972 -18.95 10.28 34.84
CA GLY A 972 -20.40 10.10 34.97
C GLY A 972 -21.14 9.81 33.67
N ARG A 973 -20.44 9.54 32.56
CA ARG A 973 -21.03 9.20 31.25
C ARG A 973 -21.22 7.69 31.09
N MET A 974 -21.98 7.09 32.00
CA MET A 974 -22.17 5.64 32.09
C MET A 974 -22.78 5.03 30.81
N ASP A 975 -23.72 5.72 30.17
CA ASP A 975 -24.33 5.23 28.93
C ASP A 975 -23.34 5.16 27.76
N ASP A 976 -22.48 6.17 27.65
CA ASP A 976 -21.44 6.19 26.63
C ASP A 976 -20.38 5.12 26.89
N ALA A 977 -20.08 4.83 28.17
CA ALA A 977 -19.16 3.76 28.56
C ALA A 977 -19.68 2.39 28.12
N ILE A 978 -20.96 2.10 28.40
CA ILE A 978 -21.62 0.86 27.97
C ILE A 978 -21.64 0.77 26.44
N ALA A 979 -21.97 1.87 25.75
CA ALA A 979 -21.99 1.93 24.29
C ALA A 979 -20.61 1.70 23.66
N ALA A 980 -19.54 2.19 24.29
CA ALA A 980 -18.17 1.96 23.84
C ALA A 980 -17.83 0.46 23.89
N ILE A 981 -18.15 -0.23 24.98
CA ILE A 981 -17.92 -1.69 25.09
C ILE A 981 -18.83 -2.46 24.10
N ASP A 982 -20.09 -2.06 23.96
CA ASP A 982 -21.03 -2.65 22.98
C ASP A 982 -20.50 -2.61 21.55
N SER A 983 -19.81 -1.51 21.20
CA SER A 983 -19.23 -1.36 19.86
C SER A 983 -18.24 -2.48 19.52
N VAL A 984 -17.48 -2.96 20.50
CA VAL A 984 -16.50 -4.04 20.33
C VAL A 984 -17.15 -5.41 20.50
N LEU A 985 -18.06 -5.58 21.47
CA LEU A 985 -18.78 -6.84 21.66
C LEU A 985 -19.61 -7.24 20.42
N SER A 986 -20.05 -6.27 19.62
CA SER A 986 -20.72 -6.54 18.33
C SER A 986 -19.85 -7.29 17.30
N LEU A 987 -18.54 -7.45 17.53
CA LEU A 987 -17.66 -8.30 16.72
C LEU A 987 -17.87 -9.81 16.98
N GLY A 988 -18.50 -10.16 18.11
CA GLY A 988 -18.84 -11.53 18.50
C GLY A 988 -17.76 -12.22 19.34
N THR A 989 -18.14 -12.73 20.51
CA THR A 989 -17.29 -13.53 21.41
C THR A 989 -16.88 -14.87 20.81
N ASP A 990 -17.70 -15.42 19.89
CA ASP A 990 -17.36 -16.65 19.15
C ASP A 990 -16.14 -16.48 18.24
N ARG A 991 -16.00 -15.28 17.65
CA ARG A 991 -14.89 -14.94 16.77
C ARG A 991 -13.66 -14.50 17.57
N TYR A 992 -13.89 -13.83 18.70
CA TYR A 992 -12.86 -13.28 19.57
C TYR A 992 -13.14 -13.65 21.04
N PRO A 993 -12.70 -14.84 21.50
CA PRO A 993 -12.96 -15.31 22.87
C PRO A 993 -12.44 -14.37 23.97
N GLU A 994 -11.42 -13.56 23.68
CA GLU A 994 -10.90 -12.53 24.58
C GLU A 994 -11.91 -11.44 24.94
N LEU A 995 -13.00 -11.29 24.16
CA LEU A 995 -14.09 -10.35 24.44
C LEU A 995 -14.98 -10.79 25.62
N VAL A 996 -14.88 -12.04 26.07
CA VAL A 996 -15.63 -12.54 27.24
C VAL A 996 -15.37 -11.67 28.48
N SER A 997 -14.12 -11.24 28.69
CA SER A 997 -13.78 -10.33 29.80
C SER A 997 -14.47 -8.97 29.68
N LEU A 998 -14.58 -8.42 28.47
CA LEU A 998 -15.27 -7.15 28.23
C LEU A 998 -16.79 -7.29 28.44
N ALA A 999 -17.38 -8.44 28.11
CA ALA A 999 -18.78 -8.72 28.37
C ALA A 999 -19.10 -8.77 29.88
N ILE A 1000 -18.18 -9.35 30.68
CA ILE A 1000 -18.28 -9.34 32.15
C ILE A 1000 -18.16 -7.90 32.69
N ASN A 1001 -17.19 -7.12 32.22
CA ASN A 1001 -17.02 -5.72 32.62
C ASN A 1001 -18.23 -4.86 32.24
N ARG A 1002 -18.81 -5.09 31.07
CA ARG A 1002 -20.06 -4.42 30.64
C ARG A 1002 -21.22 -4.74 31.57
N ALA A 1003 -21.40 -6.00 31.96
CA ALA A 1003 -22.45 -6.39 32.90
C ALA A 1003 -22.27 -5.71 34.26
N GLU A 1004 -21.03 -5.57 34.74
CA GLU A 1004 -20.72 -4.80 35.95
C GLU A 1004 -21.15 -3.32 35.78
N MET A 1005 -20.84 -2.69 34.65
CA MET A 1005 -21.26 -1.30 34.37
C MET A 1005 -22.79 -1.14 34.33
N LEU A 1006 -23.52 -2.10 33.74
CA LEU A 1006 -24.99 -2.11 33.76
C LEU A 1006 -25.54 -2.20 35.18
N ILE A 1007 -24.98 -3.07 36.01
CA ILE A 1007 -25.35 -3.24 37.42
C ILE A 1007 -25.04 -1.96 38.21
N ALA A 1008 -23.87 -1.36 37.99
CA ALA A 1008 -23.49 -0.09 38.61
C ALA A 1008 -24.44 1.06 38.21
N ALA A 1009 -24.97 1.04 36.98
CA ALA A 1009 -25.97 1.98 36.48
C ALA A 1009 -27.41 1.73 37.03
N GLY A 1010 -27.61 0.69 37.86
CA GLY A 1010 -28.92 0.29 38.36
C GLY A 1010 -29.76 -0.52 37.36
N ARG A 1011 -29.19 -0.95 36.23
CA ARG A 1011 -29.85 -1.76 35.19
C ARG A 1011 -29.67 -3.25 35.46
N TYR A 1012 -30.11 -3.68 36.63
CA TYR A 1012 -29.83 -5.02 37.16
C TYR A 1012 -30.30 -6.17 36.25
N GLN A 1013 -31.51 -6.08 35.71
CA GLN A 1013 -32.03 -7.12 34.81
C GLN A 1013 -31.21 -7.20 33.51
N ALA A 1014 -30.87 -6.06 32.90
CA ALA A 1014 -30.02 -6.03 31.72
C ALA A 1014 -28.61 -6.59 31.99
N GLY A 1015 -28.07 -6.39 33.20
CA GLY A 1015 -26.84 -7.03 33.65
C GLY A 1015 -26.95 -8.55 33.71
N LEU A 1016 -28.05 -9.09 34.28
CA LEU A 1016 -28.32 -10.53 34.30
C LEU A 1016 -28.46 -11.11 32.89
N ASP A 1017 -29.20 -10.43 32.02
CA ASP A 1017 -29.41 -10.87 30.63
C ASP A 1017 -28.06 -10.89 29.88
N SER A 1018 -27.21 -9.88 30.10
CA SER A 1018 -25.86 -9.81 29.53
C SER A 1018 -24.96 -10.96 29.98
N LEU A 1019 -25.04 -11.38 31.24
CA LEU A 1019 -24.25 -12.49 31.77
C LEU A 1019 -24.76 -13.85 31.28
N ALA A 1020 -26.08 -14.01 31.19
CA ALA A 1020 -26.71 -15.22 30.68
C ALA A 1020 -26.31 -15.51 29.21
N GLU A 1021 -26.07 -14.46 28.42
CA GLU A 1021 -25.57 -14.61 27.05
C GLU A 1021 -24.15 -15.21 27.02
N VAL A 1022 -23.25 -14.71 27.88
CA VAL A 1022 -21.87 -15.21 27.99
C VAL A 1022 -21.86 -16.67 28.45
N GLU A 1023 -22.74 -17.03 29.39
CA GLU A 1023 -22.87 -18.39 29.93
C GLU A 1023 -23.38 -19.43 28.93
N LYS A 1024 -23.86 -19.04 27.74
CA LYS A 1024 -24.18 -20.00 26.66
C LYS A 1024 -22.95 -20.72 26.11
N HIS A 1025 -21.76 -20.13 26.31
CA HIS A 1025 -20.48 -20.64 25.82
C HIS A 1025 -19.50 -20.89 26.97
N PRO A 1026 -19.82 -21.80 27.92
CA PRO A 1026 -19.03 -22.00 29.13
C PRO A 1026 -17.58 -22.45 28.85
N GLU A 1027 -17.32 -23.05 27.69
CA GLU A 1027 -15.98 -23.43 27.23
C GLU A 1027 -15.04 -22.24 27.00
N GLN A 1028 -15.59 -21.05 26.76
CA GLN A 1028 -14.84 -19.82 26.53
C GLN A 1028 -14.54 -19.06 27.84
N ILE A 1029 -15.14 -19.49 28.97
CA ILE A 1029 -15.04 -18.78 30.24
C ILE A 1029 -14.00 -19.44 31.14
N SER A 1030 -13.02 -18.67 31.59
CA SER A 1030 -12.04 -19.17 32.57
C SER A 1030 -12.70 -19.41 33.93
N ALA A 1031 -12.13 -20.32 34.73
CA ALA A 1031 -12.59 -20.54 36.12
C ALA A 1031 -12.59 -19.23 36.94
N TYR A 1032 -11.61 -18.37 36.71
CA TYR A 1032 -11.57 -17.03 37.31
C TYR A 1032 -12.71 -16.14 36.82
N GLY A 1033 -12.98 -16.11 35.50
CA GLY A 1033 -14.11 -15.36 34.92
C GLY A 1033 -15.46 -15.80 35.46
N MET A 1034 -15.67 -17.10 35.66
CA MET A 1034 -16.91 -17.64 36.24
C MET A 1034 -17.20 -17.10 37.64
N THR A 1035 -16.17 -16.88 38.46
CA THR A 1035 -16.37 -16.27 39.79
C THR A 1035 -16.88 -14.83 39.69
N TRP A 1036 -16.41 -14.04 38.72
CA TRP A 1036 -16.93 -12.69 38.50
C TRP A 1036 -18.36 -12.69 37.96
N ILE A 1037 -18.74 -13.67 37.12
CA ILE A 1037 -20.12 -13.85 36.67
C ILE A 1037 -21.04 -14.10 37.87
N TRP A 1038 -20.70 -15.05 38.76
CA TRP A 1038 -21.51 -15.33 39.94
C TRP A 1038 -21.62 -14.13 40.89
N ALA A 1039 -20.54 -13.37 41.07
CA ALA A 1039 -20.56 -12.17 41.90
C ALA A 1039 -21.48 -11.08 41.32
N ASN A 1040 -21.40 -10.84 40.01
CA ASN A 1040 -22.26 -9.87 39.33
C ASN A 1040 -23.73 -10.33 39.31
N GLN A 1041 -24.01 -11.62 39.14
CA GLN A 1041 -25.37 -12.17 39.27
C GLN A 1041 -25.95 -11.94 40.67
N ALA A 1042 -25.19 -12.27 41.72
CA ALA A 1042 -25.61 -12.02 43.10
C ALA A 1042 -25.90 -10.53 43.34
N CYS A 1043 -25.00 -9.64 42.89
CA CYS A 1043 -25.18 -8.19 42.99
C CYS A 1043 -26.44 -7.69 42.28
N ALA A 1044 -26.71 -8.18 41.06
CA ALA A 1044 -27.90 -7.81 40.31
C ALA A 1044 -29.19 -8.30 40.97
N MET A 1045 -29.19 -9.53 41.51
CA MET A 1045 -30.34 -10.11 42.21
C MET A 1045 -30.66 -9.36 43.51
N HIS A 1046 -29.65 -8.97 44.30
CA HIS A 1046 -29.86 -8.08 45.44
C HIS A 1046 -30.44 -6.73 45.03
N GLY A 1047 -29.94 -6.15 43.93
CA GLY A 1047 -30.47 -4.90 43.36
C GLY A 1047 -31.94 -4.99 42.90
N LEU A 1048 -32.39 -6.18 42.50
CA LEU A 1048 -33.78 -6.48 42.13
C LEU A 1048 -34.67 -6.86 43.33
N GLY A 1049 -34.13 -6.93 44.54
CA GLY A 1049 -34.87 -7.39 45.72
C GLY A 1049 -35.14 -8.89 45.74
N ARG A 1050 -34.25 -9.70 45.15
CA ARG A 1050 -34.32 -11.17 45.04
C ARG A 1050 -33.19 -11.87 45.82
N PRO A 1051 -33.08 -11.69 47.15
CA PRO A 1051 -31.95 -12.20 47.94
C PRO A 1051 -31.87 -13.74 47.93
N ASP A 1052 -33.00 -14.44 47.90
CA ASP A 1052 -33.05 -15.91 47.87
C ASP A 1052 -32.43 -16.49 46.59
N ASP A 1053 -32.57 -15.78 45.46
CA ASP A 1053 -31.95 -16.18 44.19
C ASP A 1053 -30.44 -15.92 44.19
N ALA A 1054 -29.99 -14.87 44.89
CA ALA A 1054 -28.59 -14.52 45.01
C ALA A 1054 -27.80 -15.55 45.83
N GLU A 1055 -28.42 -16.16 46.84
CA GLU A 1055 -27.80 -17.13 47.75
C GLU A 1055 -27.14 -18.30 47.00
N ALA A 1056 -27.76 -18.79 45.93
CA ALA A 1056 -27.22 -19.89 45.14
C ALA A 1056 -25.87 -19.56 44.48
N MET A 1057 -25.65 -18.30 44.07
CA MET A 1057 -24.37 -17.86 43.50
C MET A 1057 -23.35 -17.57 44.60
N GLU A 1058 -23.80 -17.03 45.73
CA GLU A 1058 -22.95 -16.76 46.90
C GLU A 1058 -22.38 -18.06 47.51
N VAL A 1059 -23.17 -19.14 47.54
CA VAL A 1059 -22.69 -20.47 47.99
C VAL A 1059 -21.59 -21.02 47.08
N LYS A 1060 -21.72 -20.85 45.76
CA LYS A 1060 -20.67 -21.25 44.79
C LYS A 1060 -19.37 -20.48 45.05
N LEU A 1061 -19.47 -19.16 45.27
CA LEU A 1061 -18.34 -18.29 45.61
C LEU A 1061 -17.69 -18.66 46.95
N ALA A 1062 -18.50 -19.01 47.95
CA ALA A 1062 -18.02 -19.36 49.29
C ALA A 1062 -17.32 -20.74 49.36
N THR A 1063 -17.52 -21.61 48.37
CA THR A 1063 -16.96 -22.97 48.37
C THR A 1063 -15.44 -22.99 48.28
N LYS A 1064 -14.85 -22.07 47.49
CA LYS A 1064 -13.40 -21.92 47.37
C LYS A 1064 -13.01 -20.44 47.22
N PRO A 1065 -13.09 -19.65 48.31
CA PRO A 1065 -12.90 -18.20 48.25
C PRO A 1065 -11.51 -17.77 47.75
N SER A 1066 -10.51 -18.65 47.90
CA SER A 1066 -9.16 -18.44 47.42
C SER A 1066 -9.01 -18.46 45.89
N ASP A 1067 -9.99 -18.96 45.15
CA ASP A 1067 -9.99 -18.89 43.69
C ASP A 1067 -10.21 -17.46 43.18
N ASN A 1068 -10.97 -16.63 43.93
CA ASN A 1068 -11.09 -15.20 43.67
C ASN A 1068 -11.66 -14.43 44.87
N TRP A 1069 -10.79 -14.03 45.79
CA TRP A 1069 -11.16 -13.27 46.98
C TRP A 1069 -11.93 -11.97 46.67
N SER A 1070 -11.63 -11.31 45.55
CA SER A 1070 -12.26 -10.04 45.17
C SER A 1070 -13.71 -10.24 44.74
N ALA A 1071 -14.02 -11.28 43.98
CA ALA A 1071 -15.40 -11.61 43.59
C ALA A 1071 -16.27 -11.93 44.81
N VAL A 1072 -15.77 -12.73 45.76
CA VAL A 1072 -16.49 -13.04 47.01
C VAL A 1072 -16.73 -11.77 47.84
N THR A 1073 -15.73 -10.89 47.93
CA THR A 1073 -15.84 -9.61 48.64
C THR A 1073 -16.86 -8.70 47.94
N ALA A 1074 -16.86 -8.62 46.61
CA ALA A 1074 -17.80 -7.82 45.83
C ALA A 1074 -19.26 -8.25 46.07
N ALA A 1075 -19.55 -9.55 46.04
CA ALA A 1075 -20.89 -10.07 46.37
C ALA A 1075 -21.32 -9.67 47.79
N ALA A 1076 -20.43 -9.76 48.77
CA ALA A 1076 -20.70 -9.34 50.15
C ALA A 1076 -20.96 -7.82 50.29
N THR A 1077 -20.32 -6.98 49.47
CA THR A 1077 -20.61 -5.54 49.44
C THR A 1077 -22.00 -5.22 48.90
N CYS A 1078 -22.51 -5.99 47.94
CA CYS A 1078 -23.82 -5.76 47.33
C CYS A 1078 -24.99 -6.06 48.27
N ARG A 1079 -24.85 -7.04 49.16
CA ARG A 1079 -25.81 -7.31 50.25
C ARG A 1079 -25.63 -6.42 51.49
N ASN A 1080 -24.68 -5.48 51.44
CA ASN A 1080 -24.39 -4.53 52.50
C ASN A 1080 -24.04 -5.18 53.87
N ASP A 1081 -23.46 -6.38 53.87
CA ASP A 1081 -23.09 -7.09 55.10
C ASP A 1081 -21.65 -6.76 55.53
N SER A 1082 -21.55 -5.78 56.42
CA SER A 1082 -20.25 -5.33 56.93
C SER A 1082 -19.52 -6.39 57.78
N GLN A 1083 -20.22 -7.35 58.39
CA GLN A 1083 -19.60 -8.38 59.24
C GLN A 1083 -18.90 -9.44 58.39
N ALA A 1084 -19.56 -9.96 57.36
CA ALA A 1084 -18.92 -10.94 56.50
C ALA A 1084 -17.78 -10.35 55.66
N ILE A 1085 -17.87 -9.08 55.26
CA ILE A 1085 -16.73 -8.37 54.64
C ILE A 1085 -15.56 -8.32 55.63
N ALA A 1086 -15.83 -8.02 56.91
CA ALA A 1086 -14.79 -8.01 57.95
C ALA A 1086 -14.14 -9.39 58.14
N ASP A 1087 -14.93 -10.47 58.15
CA ASP A 1087 -14.43 -11.84 58.29
C ASP A 1087 -13.55 -12.24 57.08
N LEU A 1088 -13.96 -11.89 55.87
CA LEU A 1088 -13.18 -12.09 54.64
C LEU A 1088 -11.86 -11.30 54.67
N LEU A 1089 -11.89 -10.03 55.11
CA LEU A 1089 -10.69 -9.21 55.24
C LEU A 1089 -9.70 -9.82 56.24
N ILE A 1090 -10.18 -10.30 57.39
CA ILE A 1090 -9.34 -10.96 58.41
C ILE A 1090 -8.74 -12.26 57.86
N ALA A 1091 -9.54 -13.08 57.16
CA ALA A 1091 -9.06 -14.32 56.55
C ALA A 1091 -7.94 -14.04 55.52
N ARG A 1092 -8.15 -13.07 54.63
CA ARG A 1092 -7.15 -12.67 53.62
C ARG A 1092 -5.90 -12.06 54.22
N LEU A 1093 -6.01 -11.28 55.30
CA LEU A 1093 -4.85 -10.71 56.00
C LEU A 1093 -3.98 -11.81 56.65
N ARG A 1094 -4.57 -12.94 57.05
CA ARG A 1094 -3.86 -14.07 57.64
C ARG A 1094 -3.21 -14.96 56.60
N ASP A 1095 -3.80 -15.08 55.42
CA ASP A 1095 -3.29 -15.87 54.29
C ASP A 1095 -2.08 -15.20 53.62
N ASP A 1096 -0.94 -15.90 53.53
CA ASP A 1096 0.31 -15.32 52.99
C ASP A 1096 0.19 -14.88 51.51
N ASP A 1097 -0.54 -15.65 50.69
CA ASP A 1097 -0.71 -15.39 49.25
C ASP A 1097 -1.71 -14.24 49.01
N ALA A 1098 -2.74 -14.10 49.85
CA ALA A 1098 -3.78 -13.07 49.71
C ALA A 1098 -3.50 -11.77 50.48
N ARG A 1099 -2.59 -11.80 51.46
CA ARG A 1099 -2.34 -10.68 52.39
C ARG A 1099 -1.96 -9.39 51.68
N SER A 1100 -1.06 -9.45 50.69
CA SER A 1100 -0.57 -8.24 49.99
C SER A 1100 -1.72 -7.45 49.36
N ALA A 1101 -2.61 -8.13 48.63
CA ALA A 1101 -3.79 -7.53 48.03
C ALA A 1101 -4.79 -7.03 49.08
N ALA A 1102 -4.96 -7.78 50.19
CA ALA A 1102 -5.86 -7.37 51.28
C ALA A 1102 -5.38 -6.11 52.02
N ILE A 1103 -4.07 -5.95 52.19
CA ILE A 1103 -3.46 -4.73 52.75
C ILE A 1103 -3.74 -3.53 51.85
N GLY A 1104 -3.67 -3.69 50.52
CA GLY A 1104 -3.98 -2.63 49.55
C GLY A 1104 -5.38 -2.01 49.72
N LEU A 1105 -6.36 -2.81 50.16
CA LEU A 1105 -7.72 -2.33 50.46
C LEU A 1105 -7.79 -1.32 51.61
N PHE A 1106 -6.71 -1.11 52.38
CA PHE A 1106 -6.64 -0.14 53.48
C PHE A 1106 -6.04 1.21 53.08
N ILE A 1107 -5.67 1.40 51.82
CA ILE A 1107 -5.21 2.70 51.30
C ILE A 1107 -6.33 3.74 51.47
N GLY A 1108 -5.93 4.96 51.86
CA GLY A 1108 -6.81 6.12 51.93
C GLY A 1108 -6.57 7.04 50.72
N PHE A 1109 -7.62 7.27 49.93
CA PHE A 1109 -7.56 8.07 48.70
C PHE A 1109 -7.94 9.52 48.97
N ALA A 1110 -7.19 10.46 48.39
CA ALA A 1110 -7.38 11.89 48.65
C ALA A 1110 -8.19 12.63 47.57
N VAL A 1111 -8.34 12.04 46.38
CA VAL A 1111 -9.04 12.66 45.25
C VAL A 1111 -10.52 12.25 45.26
N PRO A 1112 -11.47 13.20 45.29
CA PRO A 1112 -12.90 12.90 45.18
C PRO A 1112 -13.26 12.35 43.79
N GLU A 1113 -14.21 11.42 43.75
CA GLU A 1113 -14.70 10.78 42.52
C GLU A 1113 -16.23 10.79 42.44
N ALA A 1114 -16.74 10.80 41.21
CA ALA A 1114 -18.13 10.51 40.95
C ALA A 1114 -18.38 9.00 41.11
N HIS A 1115 -19.43 8.67 41.85
CA HIS A 1115 -19.88 7.28 42.02
C HIS A 1115 -21.38 7.20 41.77
N THR A 1116 -21.84 6.08 41.22
CA THR A 1116 -23.26 5.77 41.20
C THR A 1116 -23.78 5.49 42.62
N PRO A 1117 -25.11 5.49 42.84
CA PRO A 1117 -25.68 5.10 44.13
C PRO A 1117 -25.23 3.70 44.57
N SER A 1118 -25.17 2.73 43.64
CA SER A 1118 -24.76 1.35 43.93
C SER A 1118 -23.27 1.26 44.32
N GLU A 1119 -22.41 2.00 43.63
CA GLU A 1119 -20.98 2.09 43.97
C GLU A 1119 -20.76 2.75 45.34
N THR A 1120 -21.53 3.80 45.64
CA THR A 1120 -21.51 4.49 46.93
C THR A 1120 -21.87 3.54 48.07
N LEU A 1121 -22.94 2.75 47.91
CA LEU A 1121 -23.37 1.76 48.89
C LEU A 1121 -22.29 0.70 49.16
N ARG A 1122 -21.68 0.16 48.09
CA ARG A 1122 -20.59 -0.83 48.20
C ARG A 1122 -19.38 -0.28 48.93
N ARG A 1123 -18.93 0.93 48.56
CA ARG A 1123 -17.82 1.64 49.20
C ARG A 1123 -18.08 1.87 50.69
N ASP A 1124 -19.29 2.30 51.03
CA ASP A 1124 -19.66 2.59 52.42
C ASP A 1124 -19.71 1.30 53.26
N ALA A 1125 -20.16 0.18 52.69
CA ALA A 1125 -20.14 -1.13 53.34
C ALA A 1125 -18.71 -1.60 53.64
N LEU A 1126 -17.81 -1.48 52.65
CA LEU A 1126 -16.39 -1.80 52.83
C LEU A 1126 -15.72 -0.87 53.85
N THR A 1127 -16.08 0.42 53.85
CA THR A 1127 -15.59 1.40 54.82
C THR A 1127 -16.01 1.05 56.25
N ARG A 1128 -17.27 0.67 56.47
CA ARG A 1128 -17.76 0.19 57.78
C ARG A 1128 -17.02 -1.06 58.23
N ALA A 1129 -16.85 -2.04 57.35
CA ALA A 1129 -16.12 -3.27 57.65
C ALA A 1129 -14.66 -3.00 58.03
N ARG A 1130 -13.96 -2.17 57.24
CA ARG A 1130 -12.59 -1.73 57.55
C ARG A 1130 -12.49 -1.05 58.91
N ALA A 1131 -13.48 -0.23 59.29
CA ALA A 1131 -13.48 0.50 60.55
C ALA A 1131 -13.72 -0.38 61.78
N MET A 1132 -14.12 -1.65 61.61
CA MET A 1132 -14.35 -2.55 62.73
C MET A 1132 -13.07 -2.81 63.54
N PRO A 1133 -13.12 -2.77 64.89
CA PRO A 1133 -11.93 -2.94 65.72
C PRO A 1133 -11.14 -4.23 65.47
N ALA A 1134 -11.83 -5.35 65.20
CA ALA A 1134 -11.18 -6.63 64.92
C ALA A 1134 -10.35 -6.60 63.62
N VAL A 1135 -10.87 -5.93 62.58
CA VAL A 1135 -10.20 -5.77 61.29
C VAL A 1135 -9.00 -4.83 61.42
N GLN A 1136 -9.16 -3.70 62.11
CA GLN A 1136 -8.06 -2.76 62.39
C GLN A 1136 -6.93 -3.43 63.21
N ALA A 1137 -7.29 -4.23 64.21
CA ALA A 1137 -6.32 -4.96 65.03
C ALA A 1137 -5.56 -6.02 64.20
N GLU A 1138 -6.22 -6.72 63.29
CA GLU A 1138 -5.56 -7.68 62.41
C GLU A 1138 -4.67 -6.97 61.38
N PHE A 1139 -5.15 -5.89 60.74
CA PHE A 1139 -4.40 -5.08 59.79
C PHE A 1139 -3.10 -4.52 60.39
N ALA A 1140 -3.15 -3.99 61.62
CA ALA A 1140 -1.99 -3.42 62.31
C ALA A 1140 -0.85 -4.43 62.58
N LYS A 1141 -1.11 -5.73 62.48
CA LYS A 1141 -0.04 -6.75 62.53
C LYS A 1141 0.84 -6.69 61.29
N TYR A 1142 0.24 -6.47 60.13
CA TYR A 1142 0.87 -6.66 58.82
C TYR A 1142 1.10 -5.37 58.03
N GLY A 1143 0.42 -4.27 58.35
CA GLY A 1143 0.56 -3.02 57.61
C GLY A 1143 0.40 -1.77 58.46
N ARG A 1144 0.48 -0.60 57.80
CA ARG A 1144 0.18 0.73 58.37
C ARG A 1144 -0.72 1.51 57.42
N THR A 1145 -1.42 2.52 57.89
CA THR A 1145 -2.24 3.35 57.01
C THR A 1145 -1.37 4.24 56.12
N ILE A 1146 -1.75 4.37 54.84
CA ILE A 1146 -1.08 5.23 53.86
C ILE A 1146 -2.13 6.10 53.17
N ARG A 1147 -1.81 7.38 53.01
CA ARG A 1147 -2.59 8.31 52.19
C ARG A 1147 -2.00 8.35 50.79
N TYR A 1148 -2.82 8.08 49.79
CA TYR A 1148 -2.48 8.13 48.38
C TYR A 1148 -3.22 9.31 47.72
N ALA A 1149 -2.47 10.17 47.04
CA ALA A 1149 -2.96 11.40 46.43
C ALA A 1149 -3.48 11.21 44.98
N GLY A 1150 -3.83 9.96 44.64
CA GLY A 1150 -4.54 9.60 43.42
C GLY A 1150 -5.98 9.14 43.68
N THR A 1151 -6.57 8.54 42.66
CA THR A 1151 -7.94 8.04 42.59
C THR A 1151 -8.02 6.56 42.95
N ILE A 1152 -9.16 6.14 43.50
CA ILE A 1152 -9.59 4.74 43.64
C ILE A 1152 -9.71 4.10 42.25
N GLN A 1153 -10.31 4.80 41.28
CA GLN A 1153 -10.51 4.28 39.92
C GLN A 1153 -9.22 4.09 39.11
N GLY A 1154 -8.11 4.71 39.51
CA GLY A 1154 -6.79 4.45 38.97
C GLY A 1154 -5.97 3.43 39.76
N TRP A 1155 -6.59 2.74 40.73
CA TRP A 1155 -5.95 1.75 41.58
C TRP A 1155 -6.56 0.36 41.33
N ASN A 1156 -5.77 -0.55 40.76
CA ASN A 1156 -6.27 -1.82 40.19
C ASN A 1156 -6.80 -2.84 41.22
N ASP A 1157 -6.54 -2.65 42.52
CA ASP A 1157 -6.87 -3.63 43.57
C ASP A 1157 -8.20 -3.36 44.32
N TYR A 1158 -8.98 -2.33 43.94
CA TYR A 1158 -10.12 -1.83 44.72
C TYR A 1158 -11.50 -2.13 44.15
#